data_AF-A0A8I2FQ68-F1
#
_entry.id   AF-A0A8I2FQ68-F1
#
_cell.length_a   1.000
_cell.length_b   1.000
_cell.length_c   1.000
_cell.angle_alpha   90.00
_cell.angle_beta   90.00
_cell.angle_gamma   90.00
#
_symmetry.space_group_name_H-M   'P 1'
#
loop_
_entity.id
_entity.type
_entity.pdbx_description
1 polymer ?
#
loop_
_entity_poly.entity_id
_entity_poly.type
_entity_poly.pdbx_seq_one_letter_code
_entity_poly.pdbx_strand_id
1 'polypeptide(L)'
;MILKAPAINDRNFKDIVSEALALVKHYCPEWKAGEYEKEMKTNDPGKALIYLFAHLMEIIITRLNRVPDKYFLAFLDFIGASLQPPAPAVTLLQFFLSDGAKTDQWVPAGTQVSTEETRDLEEQIFETTDHLVVTPVKLISAFTPEPGNEQGIDRTTVVTSSEKEGFEVFNKQDPGFYLGFDTPFSNDTHALFFQVIENEGDSRSLMWEYSGSDGWIRLNVKDETRDLSRPGHVRFIGPEEFSQKECFGFHRYWLRVCLIEASEPFSPILERVYLNTVWAENVETIKDELLGSGDGRANQTFQLSQSPVLPGQQVWVVEREMPLEDEYEKIVEEEGEDAVVIERDEKGTIIEIRVRWHEVDNFYGSGPRSRHYIMEPAAGKVYFGDGTRGMMPPIGTDNIVCSVYQTGGGAQGNVGCGKITQLKASLPYIDSVTNVLPAGGGVDGETLEEIKERGPYMLKHRDRAVTAEDFEWLMQEAPADIAVCKCIPADDWATSGKVTVIIVPDLDHPKPFPAEGLIGKVEGYLYERNLVSLAADGSPGVRVTGPNYIKVWAEAGVVPKNIDQAGRVEEKVIANLETFFHPLKGGPDNKGWPFGRDVPFSEVMEVIQHTEGVDFVKALRLKAPAQIYNLTLNEPIPLYFPAGSEVSSADRNIKYLLAEEIEETHKLIVKGFKQGDSIRIIDKDNPDKLLIDRLCLTGVFGDELRFETITVNVDIPVGSVVVTPGNKVKSIILKAIPKNTKFQSIKIRVIRDHDAIIIRCGDIRGYFDEKIVKDVDRENPVRIYLEPDSLVYSGKHSINMVMEEVG
;
A
#
# COMPACT_ATOMS: atom_id res chain seq x y z
N MET A 1 18.53 -12.70 -4.69
CA MET A 1 19.52 -13.46 -5.49
C MET A 1 19.16 -14.93 -5.25
N ILE A 2 18.51 -15.60 -6.20
CA ILE A 2 18.06 -16.98 -5.99
C ILE A 2 19.30 -17.85 -5.89
N LEU A 3 19.62 -18.29 -4.66
CA LEU A 3 20.66 -19.29 -4.43
C LEU A 3 20.11 -20.60 -4.99
N LYS A 4 20.43 -20.89 -6.26
CA LYS A 4 20.11 -22.17 -6.88
C LYS A 4 20.62 -23.29 -5.98
N ALA A 5 19.76 -24.26 -5.69
CA ALA A 5 20.13 -25.39 -4.84
C ALA A 5 21.46 -25.99 -5.32
N PRO A 6 22.43 -26.20 -4.41
CA PRO A 6 23.74 -26.70 -4.81
C PRO A 6 23.59 -28.11 -5.40
N ALA A 7 24.24 -28.36 -6.54
CA ALA A 7 24.30 -29.69 -7.10
C ALA A 7 25.09 -30.60 -6.15
N ILE A 8 24.48 -31.70 -5.69
CA ILE A 8 25.17 -32.73 -4.89
C ILE A 8 26.28 -33.39 -5.73
N ASN A 9 26.04 -33.54 -7.03
CA ASN A 9 27.03 -34.03 -7.98
C ASN A 9 26.93 -33.25 -9.31
N ASP A 10 28.01 -32.60 -9.72
CA ASP A 10 28.08 -31.75 -10.91
C ASP A 10 28.63 -32.47 -12.15
N ARG A 11 29.00 -33.76 -12.03
CA ARG A 11 29.54 -34.55 -13.15
C ARG A 11 28.49 -34.73 -14.23
N ASN A 12 28.85 -34.38 -15.46
CA ASN A 12 28.06 -34.67 -16.65
C ASN A 12 28.51 -35.97 -17.33
N PHE A 13 27.78 -36.41 -18.37
CA PHE A 13 28.13 -37.59 -19.17
C PHE A 13 29.62 -37.67 -19.55
N LYS A 14 30.23 -36.56 -20.01
CA LYS A 14 31.62 -36.55 -20.47
C LYS A 14 32.61 -36.75 -19.33
N ASP A 15 32.32 -36.20 -18.16
CA ASP A 15 33.15 -36.35 -16.97
C ASP A 15 33.18 -37.81 -16.53
N ILE A 16 32.02 -38.47 -16.50
CA ILE A 16 31.88 -39.88 -16.12
C ILE A 16 32.59 -40.80 -17.13
N VAL A 17 32.44 -40.52 -18.42
CA VAL A 17 33.16 -41.26 -19.48
C VAL A 17 34.66 -41.09 -19.35
N SER A 18 35.12 -39.86 -19.12
CA SER A 18 36.55 -39.56 -18.99
C SER A 18 37.16 -40.22 -17.77
N GLU A 19 36.46 -40.20 -16.63
CA GLU A 19 36.83 -40.88 -15.39
C GLU A 19 36.89 -42.39 -15.61
N ALA A 20 35.85 -43.00 -16.21
CA ALA A 20 35.81 -44.42 -16.49
C ALA A 20 36.97 -44.86 -17.41
N LEU A 21 37.25 -44.11 -18.48
CA LEU A 21 38.38 -44.38 -19.38
C LEU A 21 39.74 -44.21 -18.70
N ALA A 22 39.87 -43.29 -17.73
CA ALA A 22 41.08 -43.16 -16.93
C ALA A 22 41.27 -44.39 -16.02
N LEU A 23 40.20 -44.90 -15.40
CA LEU A 23 40.24 -46.07 -14.53
C LEU A 23 40.55 -47.37 -15.30
N VAL A 24 40.11 -47.51 -16.56
CA VAL A 24 40.43 -48.66 -17.43
C VAL A 24 41.93 -48.88 -17.53
N LYS A 25 42.74 -47.82 -17.61
CA LYS A 25 44.21 -47.93 -17.68
C LYS A 25 44.83 -48.63 -16.48
N HIS A 26 44.14 -48.61 -15.33
CA HIS A 26 44.61 -49.20 -14.10
C HIS A 26 44.01 -50.59 -13.86
N TYR A 27 42.70 -50.74 -14.05
CA TYR A 27 41.96 -51.96 -13.72
C TYR A 27 41.91 -52.99 -14.85
N CYS A 28 42.07 -52.57 -16.11
CA CYS A 28 42.03 -53.44 -17.29
C CYS A 28 43.17 -53.08 -18.26
N PRO A 29 44.45 -53.19 -17.85
CA PRO A 29 45.58 -52.76 -18.68
C PRO A 29 45.71 -53.54 -20.00
N GLU A 30 45.19 -54.77 -20.05
CA GLU A 30 45.07 -55.58 -21.27
C GLU A 30 44.02 -55.04 -22.27
N TRP A 31 43.02 -54.28 -21.82
CA TRP A 31 42.04 -53.66 -22.69
C TRP A 31 42.59 -52.34 -23.26
N LYS A 32 43.12 -52.42 -24.48
CA LYS A 32 43.51 -51.25 -25.27
C LYS A 32 42.28 -50.55 -25.83
N ALA A 33 41.47 -49.94 -24.96
CA ALA A 33 40.35 -49.10 -25.35
C ALA A 33 40.84 -48.07 -26.36
N GLY A 34 40.43 -48.21 -27.64
CA GLY A 34 41.22 -47.78 -28.80
C GLY A 34 41.91 -46.41 -28.67
N GLU A 35 43.24 -46.42 -28.83
CA GLU A 35 44.13 -45.25 -28.94
C GLU A 35 43.86 -44.40 -30.20
N TYR A 36 42.92 -44.82 -31.05
CA TYR A 36 42.55 -44.15 -32.28
C TYR A 36 41.03 -44.10 -32.37
N GLU A 37 40.41 -42.98 -31.97
CA GLU A 37 39.20 -42.39 -32.58
C GLU A 37 38.63 -41.29 -31.67
N LYS A 38 38.51 -40.08 -32.23
CA LYS A 38 37.98 -38.88 -31.59
C LYS A 38 36.44 -38.77 -31.64
N GLU A 39 35.75 -39.74 -32.23
CA GLU A 39 34.31 -39.67 -32.51
C GLU A 39 33.52 -40.78 -31.80
N MET A 40 32.24 -40.49 -31.49
CA MET A 40 31.25 -41.38 -30.85
C MET A 40 30.87 -42.64 -31.68
N LYS A 41 31.53 -42.89 -32.82
CA LYS A 41 31.32 -44.05 -33.69
C LYS A 41 32.41 -45.10 -33.46
N THR A 42 32.45 -45.69 -32.28
CA THR A 42 33.36 -46.81 -31.99
C THR A 42 32.59 -48.12 -32.04
N ASN A 43 33.13 -49.12 -32.75
CA ASN A 43 32.62 -50.51 -32.74
C ASN A 43 33.09 -51.29 -31.49
N ASP A 44 33.53 -50.57 -30.45
CA ASP A 44 34.07 -51.15 -29.21
C ASP A 44 32.92 -51.38 -28.22
N PRO A 45 32.52 -52.64 -27.97
CA PRO A 45 31.42 -52.95 -27.06
C PRO A 45 31.71 -52.50 -25.62
N GLY A 46 32.99 -52.42 -25.21
CA GLY A 46 33.36 -51.92 -23.89
C GLY A 46 33.15 -50.41 -23.75
N LYS A 47 33.48 -49.62 -24.79
CA LYS A 47 33.14 -48.18 -24.82
C LYS A 47 31.63 -47.95 -24.84
N ALA A 48 30.88 -48.78 -25.57
CA ALA A 48 29.42 -48.73 -25.56
C ALA A 48 28.83 -49.00 -24.17
N LEU A 49 29.40 -49.95 -23.41
CA LEU A 49 29.02 -50.18 -22.01
C LEU A 49 29.37 -49.01 -21.09
N ILE A 50 30.54 -48.37 -21.29
CA ILE A 50 30.90 -47.14 -20.55
C ILE A 50 29.92 -46.01 -20.86
N TYR A 51 29.54 -45.82 -22.11
CA TYR A 51 28.55 -44.81 -22.50
C TYR A 51 27.18 -45.12 -21.91
N LEU A 52 26.73 -46.37 -21.94
CA LEU A 52 25.48 -46.78 -21.31
C LEU A 52 25.52 -46.54 -19.80
N PHE A 53 26.62 -46.91 -19.14
CA PHE A 53 26.82 -46.66 -17.72
C PHE A 53 26.80 -45.16 -17.41
N ALA A 54 27.52 -44.34 -18.18
CA ALA A 54 27.53 -42.89 -18.01
C ALA A 54 26.14 -42.29 -18.17
N HIS A 55 25.34 -42.78 -19.13
CA HIS A 55 23.95 -42.35 -19.31
C HIS A 55 23.05 -42.74 -18.12
N LEU A 56 23.16 -43.99 -17.62
CA LEU A 56 22.42 -44.42 -16.43
C LEU A 56 22.82 -43.62 -15.19
N MET A 57 24.11 -43.32 -15.03
CA MET A 57 24.63 -42.51 -13.94
C MET A 57 24.15 -41.06 -14.03
N GLU A 58 24.07 -40.47 -15.22
CA GLU A 58 23.54 -39.12 -15.44
C GLU A 58 22.06 -39.02 -15.03
N ILE A 59 21.25 -40.06 -15.27
CA ILE A 59 19.87 -40.13 -14.78
C ILE A 59 19.83 -40.17 -13.23
N ILE A 60 20.71 -40.95 -12.60
CA ILE A 60 20.80 -41.02 -11.14
C ILE A 60 21.27 -39.68 -10.55
N ILE A 61 22.29 -39.05 -11.13
CA ILE A 61 22.80 -37.74 -10.72
C ILE A 61 21.70 -36.68 -10.85
N THR A 62 20.94 -36.70 -11.95
CA THR A 62 19.80 -35.80 -12.14
C THR A 62 18.76 -35.95 -11.03
N ARG A 63 18.46 -37.19 -10.59
CA ARG A 63 17.55 -37.44 -9.46
C ARG A 63 18.16 -37.02 -8.12
N LEU A 64 19.44 -37.31 -7.91
CA LEU A 64 20.17 -36.94 -6.70
C LEU A 64 20.20 -35.43 -6.51
N ASN A 65 20.42 -34.68 -7.59
CA ASN A 65 20.43 -33.21 -7.55
C ASN A 65 19.05 -32.58 -7.30
N ARG A 66 17.95 -33.36 -7.31
CA ARG A 66 16.62 -32.90 -6.87
C ARG A 66 16.34 -33.14 -5.38
N VAL A 67 17.21 -33.87 -4.69
CA VAL A 67 17.04 -34.17 -3.25
C VAL A 67 17.09 -32.91 -2.37
N PRO A 68 17.99 -31.92 -2.60
CA PRO A 68 17.99 -30.68 -1.82
C PRO A 68 16.65 -29.95 -1.87
N ASP A 69 16.05 -29.80 -3.06
CA ASP A 69 14.74 -29.15 -3.23
C ASP A 69 13.65 -29.90 -2.46
N LYS A 70 13.65 -31.23 -2.54
CA LYS A 70 12.70 -32.06 -1.78
C LYS A 70 12.84 -31.87 -0.27
N TYR A 71 14.07 -31.82 0.25
CA TYR A 71 14.29 -31.58 1.69
C TYR A 71 13.95 -30.16 2.11
N PHE A 72 14.15 -29.20 1.22
CA PHE A 72 13.76 -27.82 1.48
C PHE A 72 12.25 -27.69 1.60
N LEU A 73 11.48 -28.29 0.69
CA LEU A 73 10.00 -28.34 0.80
C LEU A 73 9.54 -29.07 2.06
N ALA A 74 10.17 -30.19 2.42
CA ALA A 74 9.85 -30.90 3.66
C ALA A 74 10.19 -30.08 4.92
N PHE A 75 11.23 -29.24 4.85
CA PHE A 75 11.57 -28.31 5.91
C PHE A 75 10.55 -27.18 6.03
N LEU A 76 10.09 -26.63 4.90
CA LEU A 76 9.01 -25.64 4.85
C LEU A 76 7.72 -26.18 5.50
N ASP A 77 7.29 -27.38 5.09
CA ASP A 77 6.16 -28.08 5.73
C ASP A 77 6.36 -28.26 7.24
N PHE A 78 7.55 -28.68 7.65
CA PHE A 78 7.89 -28.87 9.07
C PHE A 78 7.80 -27.60 9.90
N ILE A 79 8.16 -26.44 9.34
CA ILE A 79 8.06 -25.15 10.03
C ILE A 79 6.66 -24.51 9.91
N GLY A 80 5.71 -25.17 9.25
CA GLY A 80 4.34 -24.66 9.04
C GLY A 80 4.22 -23.65 7.91
N ALA A 81 5.18 -23.60 6.98
CA ALA A 81 5.08 -22.74 5.82
C ALA A 81 4.11 -23.35 4.78
N SER A 82 2.95 -22.73 4.62
CA SER A 82 1.95 -23.03 3.59
C SER A 82 1.93 -21.94 2.51
N LEU A 83 1.48 -22.28 1.30
CA LEU A 83 1.32 -21.29 0.23
C LEU A 83 0.20 -20.32 0.62
N GLN A 84 0.47 -19.02 0.52
CA GLN A 84 -0.58 -18.02 0.73
C GLN A 84 -1.66 -18.16 -0.35
N PRO A 85 -2.95 -18.20 0.02
CA PRO A 85 -4.04 -18.16 -0.95
C PRO A 85 -4.07 -16.80 -1.67
N PRO A 86 -4.78 -16.69 -2.80
CA PRO A 86 -4.99 -15.39 -3.42
C PRO A 86 -5.72 -14.44 -2.47
N ALA A 87 -5.44 -13.15 -2.60
CA ALA A 87 -6.13 -12.11 -1.85
C ALA A 87 -7.28 -11.52 -2.69
N PRO A 88 -8.43 -11.19 -2.08
CA PRO A 88 -9.53 -10.56 -2.80
C PRO A 88 -9.36 -9.04 -2.94
N ALA A 89 -9.68 -8.53 -4.13
CA ALA A 89 -9.80 -7.10 -4.36
C ALA A 89 -10.98 -6.51 -3.58
N VAL A 90 -10.82 -5.29 -3.06
CA VAL A 90 -11.83 -4.59 -2.26
C VAL A 90 -12.22 -3.29 -2.95
N THR A 91 -13.50 -2.94 -2.89
CA THR A 91 -14.00 -1.67 -3.44
C THR A 91 -15.24 -1.16 -2.71
N LEU A 92 -15.60 0.08 -2.98
CA LEU A 92 -16.80 0.71 -2.45
C LEU A 92 -17.91 0.69 -3.51
N LEU A 93 -18.99 -0.03 -3.24
CA LEU A 93 -20.19 -0.06 -4.07
C LEU A 93 -21.14 1.05 -3.63
N GLN A 94 -21.86 1.62 -4.59
CA GLN A 94 -22.98 2.53 -4.41
C GLN A 94 -24.22 1.94 -5.06
N PHE A 95 -25.32 1.88 -4.31
CA PHE A 95 -26.61 1.40 -4.78
C PHE A 95 -27.58 2.54 -5.06
N PHE A 96 -28.37 2.40 -6.13
CA PHE A 96 -29.36 3.38 -6.54
C PHE A 96 -30.76 2.78 -6.50
N LEU A 97 -31.71 3.53 -5.92
CA LEU A 97 -33.11 3.14 -5.89
C LEU A 97 -33.79 3.38 -7.25
N SER A 98 -34.79 2.56 -7.54
CA SER A 98 -35.70 2.77 -8.68
C SER A 98 -36.49 4.06 -8.56
N ASP A 99 -36.79 4.66 -9.71
CA ASP A 99 -37.62 5.87 -9.80
C ASP A 99 -38.95 5.68 -9.05
N GLY A 100 -39.21 6.56 -8.08
CA GLY A 100 -40.43 6.56 -7.28
C GLY A 100 -40.37 5.74 -5.99
N ALA A 101 -39.24 5.11 -5.64
CA ALA A 101 -39.01 4.57 -4.31
C ALA A 101 -39.14 5.68 -3.24
N LYS A 102 -39.95 5.43 -2.20
CA LYS A 102 -40.22 6.41 -1.11
C LYS A 102 -39.80 5.93 0.26
N THR A 103 -39.38 4.68 0.36
CA THR A 103 -38.99 4.04 1.61
C THR A 103 -37.63 3.42 1.41
N ASP A 104 -36.88 3.31 2.50
CA ASP A 104 -35.60 2.65 2.49
C ASP A 104 -35.72 1.18 2.04
N GLN A 105 -34.65 0.69 1.42
CA GLN A 105 -34.54 -0.69 0.95
C GLN A 105 -33.36 -1.37 1.62
N TRP A 106 -33.54 -2.64 1.95
CA TRP A 106 -32.51 -3.43 2.60
C TRP A 106 -31.68 -4.20 1.57
N VAL A 107 -30.36 -4.05 1.65
CA VAL A 107 -29.38 -4.87 0.91
C VAL A 107 -28.66 -5.74 1.93
N PRO A 108 -28.84 -7.07 1.91
CA PRO A 108 -28.17 -7.98 2.85
C PRO A 108 -26.65 -8.03 2.63
N ALA A 109 -25.90 -8.35 3.69
CA ALA A 109 -24.52 -8.80 3.55
C ALA A 109 -24.46 -10.07 2.67
N GLY A 110 -23.39 -10.25 1.90
CA GLY A 110 -23.25 -11.31 0.91
C GLY A 110 -24.06 -11.09 -0.38
N THR A 111 -24.60 -9.89 -0.62
CA THR A 111 -25.24 -9.57 -1.90
C THR A 111 -24.19 -9.61 -3.01
N GLN A 112 -24.41 -10.47 -4.01
CA GLN A 112 -23.51 -10.63 -5.15
C GLN A 112 -23.79 -9.61 -6.26
N VAL A 113 -22.72 -8.95 -6.71
CA VAL A 113 -22.66 -8.07 -7.87
C VAL A 113 -21.48 -8.45 -8.76
N SER A 114 -21.43 -7.99 -10.00
CA SER A 114 -20.33 -8.36 -10.89
C SER A 114 -20.01 -7.32 -11.97
N THR A 115 -18.86 -7.52 -12.60
CA THR A 115 -18.50 -6.86 -13.85
C THR A 115 -19.32 -7.41 -15.03
N GLU A 116 -19.37 -6.65 -16.13
CA GLU A 116 -19.89 -7.19 -17.38
C GLU A 116 -18.92 -8.23 -17.95
N GLU A 117 -19.43 -9.41 -18.29
CA GLU A 117 -18.69 -10.43 -19.04
C GLU A 117 -18.43 -9.93 -20.47
N THR A 118 -17.18 -10.01 -20.92
CA THR A 118 -16.80 -9.66 -22.29
C THR A 118 -16.15 -10.84 -22.98
N ARG A 119 -15.87 -10.73 -24.29
CA ARG A 119 -15.20 -11.83 -25.01
C ARG A 119 -13.79 -12.14 -24.49
N ASP A 120 -13.14 -11.16 -23.87
CA ASP A 120 -11.72 -11.24 -23.49
C ASP A 120 -11.52 -11.30 -21.96
N LEU A 121 -12.56 -10.99 -21.17
CA LEU A 121 -12.50 -10.96 -19.70
C LEU A 121 -13.69 -11.71 -19.11
N GLU A 122 -13.38 -12.67 -18.24
CA GLU A 122 -14.36 -13.39 -17.44
C GLU A 122 -15.01 -12.46 -16.42
N GLU A 123 -16.27 -12.75 -16.11
CA GLU A 123 -17.03 -12.04 -15.08
C GLU A 123 -16.34 -12.16 -13.72
N GLN A 124 -16.19 -11.04 -13.01
CA GLN A 124 -15.65 -10.98 -11.66
C GLN A 124 -16.77 -10.70 -10.66
N ILE A 125 -17.00 -11.62 -9.73
CA ILE A 125 -18.05 -11.54 -8.70
C ILE A 125 -17.52 -10.81 -7.45
N PHE A 126 -18.35 -9.95 -6.88
CA PHE A 126 -18.09 -9.26 -5.63
C PHE A 126 -19.27 -9.46 -4.68
N GLU A 127 -18.98 -9.61 -3.39
CA GLU A 127 -19.98 -9.71 -2.32
C GLU A 127 -19.89 -8.52 -1.37
N THR A 128 -21.03 -7.96 -0.99
CA THR A 128 -21.11 -6.89 0.03
C THR A 128 -20.69 -7.43 1.40
N THR A 129 -19.75 -6.77 2.07
CA THR A 129 -19.20 -7.26 3.36
C THR A 129 -20.14 -7.06 4.54
N ASP A 130 -21.04 -6.08 4.44
CA ASP A 130 -22.03 -5.76 5.47
C ASP A 130 -23.39 -5.53 4.80
N HIS A 131 -24.44 -5.50 5.62
CA HIS A 131 -25.75 -5.05 5.21
C HIS A 131 -25.77 -3.53 5.02
N LEU A 132 -26.63 -3.07 4.12
CA LEU A 132 -26.81 -1.65 3.80
C LEU A 132 -28.29 -1.30 3.73
N VAL A 133 -28.65 -0.19 4.35
CA VAL A 133 -29.94 0.47 4.14
C VAL A 133 -29.76 1.52 3.04
N VAL A 134 -30.43 1.32 1.91
CA VAL A 134 -30.41 2.23 0.75
C VAL A 134 -31.58 3.19 0.90
N THR A 135 -31.28 4.46 1.14
CA THR A 135 -32.28 5.50 1.43
C THR A 135 -32.59 6.39 0.22
N PRO A 136 -33.84 6.89 0.07
CA PRO A 136 -34.17 7.87 -0.96
C PRO A 136 -33.75 9.30 -0.59
N VAL A 137 -33.22 9.52 0.63
CA VAL A 137 -32.72 10.82 1.09
C VAL A 137 -31.61 11.31 0.17
N LYS A 138 -31.66 12.59 -0.21
CA LYS A 138 -30.67 13.21 -1.10
C LYS A 138 -29.89 14.29 -0.36
N LEU A 139 -28.56 14.23 -0.49
CA LEU A 139 -27.71 15.37 -0.17
C LEU A 139 -27.89 16.44 -1.25
N ILE A 140 -28.49 17.57 -0.88
CA ILE A 140 -28.82 18.65 -1.81
C ILE A 140 -28.12 19.97 -1.49
N SER A 141 -27.39 20.03 -0.39
CA SER A 141 -26.66 21.23 0.03
C SER A 141 -25.44 20.83 0.87
N ALA A 142 -24.31 21.48 0.66
CA ALA A 142 -23.14 21.36 1.52
C ALA A 142 -22.45 22.71 1.67
N PHE A 143 -22.16 23.15 2.89
CA PHE A 143 -21.66 24.50 3.16
C PHE A 143 -20.55 24.49 4.20
N THR A 144 -19.54 25.33 3.98
CA THR A 144 -18.56 25.72 5.01
C THR A 144 -18.84 27.16 5.43
N PRO A 145 -18.94 27.48 6.73
CA PRO A 145 -19.17 28.84 7.16
C PRO A 145 -17.89 29.68 7.01
N GLU A 146 -18.06 30.98 6.81
CA GLU A 146 -16.96 31.92 6.55
C GLU A 146 -17.15 33.20 7.39
N PRO A 147 -16.09 33.71 8.04
CA PRO A 147 -16.17 34.93 8.84
C PRO A 147 -16.69 36.13 8.05
N GLY A 148 -17.80 36.71 8.52
CA GLY A 148 -18.41 37.90 7.90
C GLY A 148 -19.26 37.61 6.66
N ASN A 149 -19.45 36.35 6.30
CA ASN A 149 -20.33 35.92 5.22
C ASN A 149 -21.43 34.99 5.76
N GLU A 150 -22.62 35.57 6.00
CA GLU A 150 -23.79 34.82 6.51
C GLU A 150 -24.32 33.76 5.52
N GLN A 151 -23.95 33.85 4.24
CA GLN A 151 -24.30 32.84 3.23
C GLN A 151 -23.32 31.66 3.22
N GLY A 152 -22.16 31.77 3.88
CA GLY A 152 -21.10 30.77 3.83
C GLY A 152 -20.57 30.55 2.41
N ILE A 153 -19.79 29.48 2.25
CA ILE A 153 -19.28 29.03 0.96
C ILE A 153 -20.01 27.76 0.58
N ASP A 154 -20.67 27.77 -0.58
CA ASP A 154 -21.33 26.60 -1.15
C ASP A 154 -20.30 25.60 -1.66
N ARG A 155 -20.34 24.39 -1.11
CA ARG A 155 -19.50 23.24 -1.44
C ARG A 155 -20.31 22.11 -2.07
N THR A 156 -21.58 22.33 -2.38
CA THR A 156 -22.50 21.30 -2.87
C THR A 156 -21.98 20.62 -4.12
N THR A 157 -21.51 21.39 -5.12
CA THR A 157 -20.96 20.82 -6.35
C THR A 157 -19.67 20.05 -6.10
N VAL A 158 -18.82 20.50 -5.18
CA VAL A 158 -17.57 19.83 -4.84
C VAL A 158 -17.85 18.43 -4.29
N VAL A 159 -18.72 18.32 -3.29
CA VAL A 159 -18.96 17.02 -2.63
C VAL A 159 -19.85 16.06 -3.41
N THR A 160 -20.61 16.55 -4.40
CA THR A 160 -21.56 15.73 -5.19
C THR A 160 -21.11 15.45 -6.63
N SER A 161 -20.20 16.23 -7.20
CA SER A 161 -19.78 16.10 -8.61
C SER A 161 -18.43 15.40 -8.78
N SER A 162 -17.95 15.30 -10.02
CA SER A 162 -16.64 14.72 -10.39
C SER A 162 -15.49 15.70 -10.51
N GLU A 163 -15.63 16.88 -9.94
CA GLU A 163 -14.52 17.83 -9.81
C GLU A 163 -13.48 17.31 -8.80
N LYS A 164 -12.19 17.53 -9.09
CA LYS A 164 -11.05 16.96 -8.35
C LYS A 164 -10.51 17.88 -7.24
N GLU A 165 -11.18 18.99 -6.94
CA GLU A 165 -10.69 19.95 -5.94
C GLU A 165 -11.35 19.67 -4.59
N GLY A 166 -10.59 19.13 -3.63
CA GLY A 166 -11.04 19.04 -2.23
C GLY A 166 -11.03 20.41 -1.53
N PHE A 167 -11.63 20.49 -0.34
CA PHE A 167 -11.65 21.72 0.46
C PHE A 167 -11.40 21.46 1.94
N GLU A 168 -10.86 22.48 2.62
CA GLU A 168 -10.68 22.47 4.07
C GLU A 168 -12.03 22.52 4.79
N VAL A 169 -12.33 21.47 5.58
CA VAL A 169 -13.55 21.35 6.38
C VAL A 169 -13.65 22.44 7.47
N PHE A 170 -12.53 22.87 8.08
CA PHE A 170 -12.51 23.86 9.16
C PHE A 170 -11.69 25.11 8.77
N ASN A 171 -12.30 26.07 8.07
CA ASN A 171 -11.66 27.34 7.71
C ASN A 171 -11.84 28.41 8.81
N LYS A 172 -11.11 28.26 9.93
CA LYS A 172 -11.07 29.20 11.07
C LYS A 172 -12.40 29.43 11.80
N GLN A 173 -13.42 28.63 11.52
CA GLN A 173 -14.69 28.62 12.22
C GLN A 173 -15.05 27.22 12.68
N ASP A 174 -15.77 27.19 13.79
CA ASP A 174 -16.44 26.03 14.33
C ASP A 174 -17.91 26.41 14.56
N PRO A 175 -18.89 25.63 14.06
CA PRO A 175 -18.78 24.39 13.28
C PRO A 175 -18.10 24.57 11.92
N GLY A 176 -17.44 23.53 11.41
CA GLY A 176 -16.67 23.63 10.16
C GLY A 176 -17.47 23.34 8.90
N PHE A 177 -18.40 22.38 8.96
CA PHE A 177 -19.03 21.87 7.75
C PHE A 177 -20.47 21.42 7.99
N TYR A 178 -21.34 21.73 7.03
CA TYR A 178 -22.78 21.49 7.08
C TYR A 178 -23.22 20.68 5.86
N LEU A 179 -24.03 19.64 6.08
CA LEU A 179 -24.65 18.79 5.06
C LEU A 179 -26.16 18.92 5.16
N GLY A 180 -26.79 19.36 4.09
CA GLY A 180 -28.23 19.63 4.00
C GLY A 180 -28.94 18.63 3.12
N PHE A 181 -29.95 17.97 3.69
CA PHE A 181 -30.74 16.92 3.07
C PHE A 181 -32.16 17.40 2.76
N ASP A 182 -32.79 16.76 1.77
CA ASP A 182 -34.14 17.07 1.31
C ASP A 182 -35.23 16.54 2.25
N THR A 183 -34.98 15.39 2.87
CA THR A 183 -35.87 14.64 3.75
C THR A 183 -35.09 14.10 4.96
N PRO A 184 -35.76 13.81 6.09
CA PRO A 184 -35.09 13.24 7.25
C PRO A 184 -34.77 11.76 7.01
N PHE A 185 -33.67 11.27 7.58
CA PHE A 185 -33.36 9.84 7.64
C PHE A 185 -34.39 9.10 8.51
N SER A 186 -34.71 7.86 8.13
CA SER A 186 -35.52 6.96 8.96
C SER A 186 -34.76 6.51 10.21
N ASN A 187 -35.49 5.97 11.21
CA ASN A 187 -34.90 5.40 12.42
C ASN A 187 -34.28 4.01 12.18
N ASP A 188 -33.34 3.95 11.22
CA ASP A 188 -32.51 2.80 10.87
C ASP A 188 -31.04 3.25 10.80
N THR A 189 -30.11 2.29 10.65
CA THR A 189 -28.68 2.58 10.52
C THR A 189 -28.36 3.06 9.10
N HIS A 190 -27.89 4.30 8.99
CA HIS A 190 -27.44 4.94 7.75
C HIS A 190 -25.93 5.16 7.78
N ALA A 191 -25.33 5.26 6.59
CA ALA A 191 -23.90 5.48 6.44
C ALA A 191 -23.61 6.56 5.39
N LEU A 192 -22.73 7.49 5.73
CA LEU A 192 -22.17 8.46 4.80
C LEU A 192 -20.69 8.14 4.62
N PHE A 193 -20.26 7.89 3.39
CA PHE A 193 -18.84 7.69 3.10
C PHE A 193 -18.19 9.02 2.75
N PHE A 194 -17.17 9.39 3.52
CA PHE A 194 -16.36 10.58 3.28
C PHE A 194 -15.07 10.18 2.58
N GLN A 195 -14.84 10.76 1.41
CA GLN A 195 -13.58 10.64 0.69
C GLN A 195 -12.73 11.87 1.01
N VAL A 196 -11.68 11.69 1.81
CA VAL A 196 -10.79 12.76 2.27
C VAL A 196 -9.36 12.49 1.78
N ILE A 197 -8.57 13.56 1.66
CA ILE A 197 -7.14 13.45 1.42
C ILE A 197 -6.45 13.21 2.77
N GLU A 198 -5.76 12.08 2.89
CA GLU A 198 -4.99 11.74 4.07
C GLU A 198 -3.98 12.84 4.41
N ASN A 199 -3.87 13.18 5.69
CA ASN A 199 -3.01 14.28 6.13
C ASN A 199 -2.31 13.97 7.44
N GLU A 200 -1.06 14.39 7.54
CA GLU A 200 -0.21 14.24 8.72
C GLU A 200 -0.44 15.36 9.73
N GLY A 201 -1.60 15.34 10.39
CA GLY A 201 -1.85 16.20 11.55
C GLY A 201 -2.37 15.38 12.72
N ASP A 202 -2.13 15.87 13.94
CA ASP A 202 -2.77 15.30 15.13
C ASP A 202 -4.29 15.38 14.95
N SER A 203 -4.89 14.22 14.67
CA SER A 203 -6.33 14.00 14.62
C SER A 203 -6.95 14.52 15.91
N ARG A 204 -7.89 15.46 15.81
CA ARG A 204 -8.63 15.97 16.97
C ARG A 204 -10.06 15.50 16.90
N SER A 205 -10.58 15.12 18.06
CA SER A 205 -11.91 14.53 18.18
C SER A 205 -13.00 15.45 17.62
N LEU A 206 -13.72 14.95 16.62
CA LEU A 206 -14.87 15.61 16.02
C LEU A 206 -16.16 15.25 16.77
N MET A 207 -17.12 16.17 16.74
CA MET A 207 -18.48 15.94 17.20
C MET A 207 -19.44 16.17 16.04
N TRP A 208 -20.41 15.28 15.91
CA TRP A 208 -21.49 15.40 14.94
C TRP A 208 -22.75 15.91 15.63
N GLU A 209 -23.47 16.81 14.97
CA GLU A 209 -24.76 17.32 15.43
C GLU A 209 -25.78 17.34 14.28
N TYR A 210 -27.06 17.29 14.63
CA TYR A 210 -28.18 17.39 13.69
C TYR A 210 -29.16 18.50 14.11
N SER A 211 -29.95 18.99 13.15
CA SER A 211 -30.94 20.04 13.39
C SER A 211 -32.21 19.52 14.08
N GLY A 212 -32.42 19.90 15.34
CA GLY A 212 -33.64 19.69 16.11
C GLY A 212 -34.56 20.91 16.11
N SER A 213 -35.79 20.74 16.60
CA SER A 213 -36.81 21.82 16.62
C SER A 213 -36.38 23.01 17.48
N ASP A 214 -35.69 22.73 18.59
CA ASP A 214 -35.28 23.74 19.57
C ASP A 214 -33.77 24.06 19.53
N GLY A 215 -33.01 23.50 18.58
CA GLY A 215 -31.55 23.69 18.58
C GLY A 215 -30.77 22.70 17.74
N TRP A 216 -29.48 22.56 18.04
CA TRP A 216 -28.63 21.51 17.52
C TRP A 216 -28.52 20.41 18.58
N ILE A 217 -28.61 19.17 18.16
CA ILE A 217 -28.57 18.00 19.05
C ILE A 217 -27.41 17.12 18.63
N ARG A 218 -26.67 16.59 19.61
CA ARG A 218 -25.54 15.69 19.35
C ARG A 218 -26.00 14.40 18.67
N LEU A 219 -25.33 14.05 17.58
CA LEU A 219 -25.48 12.78 16.87
C LEU A 219 -24.41 11.81 17.36
N ASN A 220 -24.83 10.65 17.84
CA ASN A 220 -23.90 9.56 18.13
C ASN A 220 -23.57 8.85 16.82
N VAL A 221 -22.27 8.75 16.51
CA VAL A 221 -21.78 8.14 15.28
C VAL A 221 -20.74 7.07 15.59
N LYS A 222 -20.68 6.02 14.76
CA LYS A 222 -19.50 5.18 14.61
C LYS A 222 -18.69 5.75 13.45
N ASP A 223 -17.56 6.37 13.76
CA ASP A 223 -16.71 7.05 12.79
C ASP A 223 -15.50 6.19 12.39
N GLU A 224 -15.46 5.73 11.15
CA GLU A 224 -14.33 4.98 10.59
C GLU A 224 -13.27 5.89 9.94
N THR A 225 -13.62 7.15 9.71
CA THR A 225 -12.76 8.17 9.07
C THR A 225 -11.65 8.67 9.98
N ARG A 226 -11.65 8.24 11.26
CA ARG A 226 -10.77 8.76 12.32
C ARG A 226 -10.77 10.29 12.31
N ASP A 227 -11.89 10.93 12.64
CA ASP A 227 -12.02 12.39 12.65
C ASP A 227 -11.73 13.03 11.27
N LEU A 228 -12.22 12.40 10.19
CA LEU A 228 -12.01 12.82 8.80
C LEU A 228 -10.52 12.88 8.37
N SER A 229 -9.62 12.19 9.09
CA SER A 229 -8.20 12.09 8.71
C SER A 229 -7.92 11.10 7.59
N ARG A 230 -8.86 10.17 7.34
CA ARG A 230 -8.79 9.18 6.25
C ARG A 230 -10.18 8.85 5.69
N PRO A 231 -10.28 8.30 4.46
CA PRO A 231 -11.56 7.91 3.89
C PRO A 231 -12.30 6.88 4.77
N GLY A 232 -13.62 6.93 4.81
CA GLY A 232 -14.38 5.97 5.62
C GLY A 232 -15.85 6.31 5.79
N HIS A 233 -16.59 5.39 6.40
CA HIS A 233 -17.99 5.61 6.75
C HIS A 233 -18.14 6.30 8.10
N VAL A 234 -19.04 7.27 8.16
CA VAL A 234 -19.66 7.72 9.40
C VAL A 234 -21.03 7.09 9.46
N ARG A 235 -21.23 6.14 10.39
CA ARG A 235 -22.50 5.43 10.57
C ARG A 235 -23.28 5.98 11.74
N PHE A 236 -24.58 6.16 11.57
CA PHE A 236 -25.47 6.67 12.59
C PHE A 236 -26.88 6.11 12.42
N ILE A 237 -27.66 6.12 13.50
CA ILE A 237 -29.09 5.84 13.44
C ILE A 237 -29.81 7.15 13.12
N GLY A 238 -30.74 7.15 12.16
CA GLY A 238 -31.45 8.37 11.79
C GLY A 238 -32.23 8.97 12.97
N PRO A 239 -32.05 10.27 13.28
CA PRO A 239 -32.57 10.84 14.51
C PRO A 239 -34.09 11.07 14.47
N GLU A 240 -34.79 10.76 15.57
CA GLU A 240 -36.25 10.95 15.68
C GLU A 240 -36.68 12.43 15.62
N GLU A 241 -35.87 13.34 16.17
CA GLU A 241 -36.15 14.79 16.20
C GLU A 241 -35.50 15.54 15.03
N PHE A 242 -35.29 14.89 13.88
CA PHE A 242 -34.67 15.56 12.74
C PHE A 242 -35.65 16.53 12.07
N SER A 243 -35.41 17.82 12.22
CA SER A 243 -36.32 18.87 11.74
C SER A 243 -35.62 19.85 10.82
N GLN A 244 -36.39 20.50 9.95
CA GLN A 244 -35.85 21.52 9.06
C GLN A 244 -35.41 22.75 9.84
N LYS A 245 -34.23 23.28 9.50
CA LYS A 245 -33.69 24.51 10.05
C LYS A 245 -33.19 25.41 8.93
N GLU A 246 -33.34 26.71 9.10
CA GLU A 246 -32.75 27.68 8.18
C GLU A 246 -31.26 27.83 8.47
N CYS A 247 -30.41 27.49 7.50
CA CYS A 247 -28.98 27.77 7.50
C CYS A 247 -28.58 28.25 6.10
N PHE A 248 -27.73 29.28 6.02
CA PHE A 248 -27.24 29.83 4.74
C PHE A 248 -28.34 30.26 3.76
N GLY A 249 -29.52 30.65 4.28
CA GLY A 249 -30.70 31.01 3.48
C GLY A 249 -31.51 29.82 2.94
N PHE A 250 -31.19 28.58 3.35
CA PHE A 250 -31.89 27.37 2.93
C PHE A 250 -32.51 26.63 4.12
N HIS A 251 -33.78 26.25 3.97
CA HIS A 251 -34.48 25.37 4.91
C HIS A 251 -34.23 23.91 4.50
N ARG A 252 -33.44 23.18 5.29
CA ARG A 252 -33.06 21.78 5.04
C ARG A 252 -32.97 21.02 6.36
N TYR A 253 -32.87 19.70 6.27
CA TYR A 253 -32.45 18.85 7.37
C TYR A 253 -30.92 18.86 7.42
N TRP A 254 -30.33 19.41 8.47
CA TRP A 254 -28.89 19.65 8.52
C TRP A 254 -28.16 18.71 9.47
N LEU A 255 -27.09 18.10 8.98
CA LEU A 255 -26.02 17.56 9.81
C LEU A 255 -24.85 18.56 9.80
N ARG A 256 -24.12 18.68 10.90
CA ARG A 256 -22.90 19.49 10.96
C ARG A 256 -21.80 18.82 11.76
N VAL A 257 -20.57 19.19 11.43
CA VAL A 257 -19.34 18.73 12.08
C VAL A 257 -18.74 19.85 12.90
N CYS A 258 -18.45 19.55 14.17
CA CYS A 258 -17.92 20.47 15.17
C CYS A 258 -16.63 19.94 15.78
N LEU A 259 -15.79 20.83 16.32
CA LEU A 259 -14.61 20.47 17.12
C LEU A 259 -15.00 20.27 18.59
N ILE A 260 -14.42 19.26 19.26
CA ILE A 260 -14.63 19.06 20.71
C ILE A 260 -13.85 20.08 21.55
N GLU A 261 -12.68 20.52 21.11
CA GLU A 261 -11.86 21.53 21.80
C GLU A 261 -11.44 22.69 20.88
N ALA A 262 -11.63 23.92 21.37
CA ALA A 262 -11.25 25.16 20.69
C ALA A 262 -9.74 25.46 20.82
N SER A 263 -8.89 24.70 20.15
CA SER A 263 -7.51 25.10 19.85
C SER A 263 -7.29 25.17 18.33
N GLU A 264 -6.24 25.86 17.84
CA GLU A 264 -6.07 26.17 16.40
C GLU A 264 -6.26 24.94 15.49
N PRO A 265 -7.14 24.99 14.48
CA PRO A 265 -7.69 23.77 13.88
C PRO A 265 -6.71 23.09 12.91
N PHE A 266 -6.48 21.79 13.13
CA PHE A 266 -6.23 20.86 12.02
C PHE A 266 -7.51 20.84 11.17
N SER A 267 -7.39 21.02 9.85
CA SER A 267 -8.51 20.88 8.94
C SER A 267 -8.26 19.73 7.96
N PRO A 268 -9.11 18.69 7.94
CA PRO A 268 -9.08 17.69 6.91
C PRO A 268 -9.51 18.32 5.58
N ILE A 269 -9.04 17.72 4.48
CA ILE A 269 -9.40 18.11 3.12
C ILE A 269 -10.41 17.08 2.60
N LEU A 270 -11.65 17.50 2.44
CA LEU A 270 -12.74 16.66 1.96
C LEU A 270 -12.89 16.80 0.44
N GLU A 271 -12.89 15.67 -0.27
CA GLU A 271 -13.16 15.62 -1.71
C GLU A 271 -14.64 15.37 -1.97
N ARG A 272 -15.21 14.31 -1.37
CA ARG A 272 -16.56 13.84 -1.71
C ARG A 272 -17.30 13.21 -0.54
N VAL A 273 -18.63 13.20 -0.65
CA VAL A 273 -19.52 12.48 0.27
C VAL A 273 -20.47 11.60 -0.54
N TYR A 274 -20.46 10.30 -0.26
CA TYR A 274 -21.36 9.35 -0.91
C TYR A 274 -22.39 8.81 0.08
N LEU A 275 -23.62 8.67 -0.41
CA LEU A 275 -24.72 7.96 0.26
C LEU A 275 -24.89 6.58 -0.36
N ASN A 276 -25.57 5.70 0.37
CA ASN A 276 -25.95 4.35 -0.08
C ASN A 276 -24.74 3.53 -0.53
N THR A 277 -23.66 3.58 0.25
CA THR A 277 -22.42 2.86 -0.05
C THR A 277 -22.07 1.79 0.96
N VAL A 278 -21.48 0.70 0.47
CA VAL A 278 -21.01 -0.42 1.29
C VAL A 278 -19.74 -1.00 0.67
N TRP A 279 -18.85 -1.52 1.52
CA TRP A 279 -17.67 -2.24 1.06
C TRP A 279 -18.06 -3.56 0.42
N ALA A 280 -17.32 -3.97 -0.60
CA ALA A 280 -17.46 -5.26 -1.23
C ALA A 280 -16.09 -5.86 -1.56
N GLU A 281 -16.03 -7.19 -1.50
CA GLU A 281 -14.82 -7.95 -1.78
C GLU A 281 -15.05 -8.89 -2.96
N ASN A 282 -14.01 -9.13 -3.75
CA ASN A 282 -14.02 -10.06 -4.88
C ASN A 282 -13.98 -11.51 -4.39
N VAL A 283 -15.07 -11.93 -3.76
CA VAL A 283 -15.25 -13.26 -3.18
C VAL A 283 -16.61 -13.80 -3.55
N GLU A 284 -16.71 -15.13 -3.58
CA GLU A 284 -17.95 -15.88 -3.63
C GLU A 284 -18.02 -16.79 -2.41
N THR A 285 -19.11 -16.71 -1.65
CA THR A 285 -19.34 -17.51 -0.44
C THR A 285 -20.19 -18.74 -0.77
N ILE A 286 -19.64 -19.93 -0.50
CA ILE A 286 -20.32 -21.21 -0.63
C ILE A 286 -20.71 -21.69 0.78
N LYS A 287 -21.93 -22.22 0.92
CA LYS A 287 -22.47 -22.68 2.21
C LYS A 287 -22.95 -24.12 2.14
N ASP A 288 -22.85 -24.80 3.27
CA ASP A 288 -23.36 -26.16 3.52
C ASP A 288 -22.96 -27.18 2.43
N GLU A 289 -21.69 -27.13 1.99
CA GLU A 289 -21.17 -28.06 1.00
C GLU A 289 -20.88 -29.42 1.65
N LEU A 290 -21.54 -30.47 1.15
CA LEU A 290 -21.29 -31.83 1.57
C LEU A 290 -19.98 -32.36 0.96
N LEU A 291 -18.98 -32.62 1.81
CA LEU A 291 -17.69 -33.18 1.39
C LEU A 291 -17.74 -34.70 1.21
N GLY A 292 -18.49 -35.39 2.07
CA GLY A 292 -18.73 -36.83 1.95
C GLY A 292 -18.84 -37.57 3.27
N SER A 293 -18.45 -38.85 3.24
CA SER A 293 -18.58 -39.79 4.35
C SER A 293 -17.23 -40.24 4.87
N GLY A 294 -17.00 -40.14 6.18
CA GLY A 294 -15.85 -40.74 6.85
C GLY A 294 -15.95 -42.27 6.84
N ASP A 295 -14.84 -42.95 6.52
CA ASP A 295 -14.76 -44.42 6.49
C ASP A 295 -13.90 -45.02 7.62
N GLY A 296 -13.41 -44.17 8.53
CA GLY A 296 -12.59 -44.54 9.68
C GLY A 296 -11.16 -44.99 9.32
N ARG A 297 -10.70 -44.80 8.07
CA ARG A 297 -9.30 -45.04 7.69
C ARG A 297 -8.42 -43.80 7.91
N ALA A 298 -7.12 -44.05 8.00
CA ALA A 298 -6.11 -43.01 8.13
C ALA A 298 -5.96 -42.18 6.84
N ASN A 299 -5.62 -40.89 6.99
CA ASN A 299 -5.27 -39.98 5.90
C ASN A 299 -6.39 -39.83 4.84
N GLN A 300 -7.65 -39.78 5.28
CA GLN A 300 -8.75 -39.50 4.37
C GLN A 300 -8.65 -38.08 3.82
N THR A 301 -9.04 -37.91 2.55
CA THR A 301 -8.98 -36.64 1.82
C THR A 301 -10.31 -36.38 1.14
N PHE A 302 -10.77 -35.14 1.20
CA PHE A 302 -12.00 -34.67 0.57
C PHE A 302 -11.70 -33.43 -0.28
N GLN A 303 -12.57 -33.16 -1.26
CA GLN A 303 -12.38 -32.12 -2.27
C GLN A 303 -13.58 -31.18 -2.26
N LEU A 304 -13.32 -29.89 -2.13
CA LEU A 304 -14.31 -28.83 -2.31
C LEU A 304 -14.58 -28.60 -3.80
N SER A 305 -15.78 -28.13 -4.11
CA SER A 305 -16.26 -27.90 -5.47
C SER A 305 -15.63 -26.68 -6.14
N GLN A 306 -15.24 -25.67 -5.36
CA GLN A 306 -14.54 -24.48 -5.83
C GLN A 306 -13.15 -24.36 -5.20
N SER A 307 -12.23 -23.79 -5.97
CA SER A 307 -10.85 -23.49 -5.58
C SER A 307 -10.35 -22.31 -6.41
N PRO A 308 -9.50 -21.44 -5.88
CA PRO A 308 -8.84 -21.53 -4.57
C PRO A 308 -9.76 -21.16 -3.40
N VAL A 309 -9.46 -21.68 -2.21
CA VAL A 309 -10.25 -21.42 -0.98
C VAL A 309 -9.56 -20.37 -0.12
N LEU A 310 -10.30 -19.35 0.29
CA LEU A 310 -9.81 -18.28 1.15
C LEU A 310 -9.90 -18.68 2.63
N PRO A 311 -9.07 -18.08 3.51
CA PRO A 311 -9.07 -18.39 4.94
C PRO A 311 -10.43 -18.14 5.60
N GLY A 312 -10.76 -18.94 6.63
CA GLY A 312 -12.01 -18.82 7.39
C GLY A 312 -13.07 -19.87 7.04
N GLN A 313 -12.69 -20.89 6.26
CA GLN A 313 -13.52 -22.07 6.00
C GLN A 313 -13.82 -22.84 7.29
N GLN A 314 -15.01 -23.44 7.36
CA GLN A 314 -15.44 -24.19 8.53
C GLN A 314 -15.82 -25.62 8.16
N VAL A 315 -15.02 -26.58 8.60
CA VAL A 315 -15.27 -28.01 8.41
C VAL A 315 -15.95 -28.58 9.65
N TRP A 316 -17.16 -29.11 9.45
CA TRP A 316 -17.97 -29.73 10.48
C TRP A 316 -18.07 -31.22 10.24
N VAL A 317 -17.96 -31.99 11.32
CA VAL A 317 -18.08 -33.44 11.29
C VAL A 317 -19.16 -33.88 12.26
N VAL A 318 -20.07 -34.73 11.78
CA VAL A 318 -21.06 -35.38 12.63
C VAL A 318 -20.40 -36.55 13.37
N GLU A 319 -20.39 -36.45 14.70
CA GLU A 319 -19.82 -37.42 15.63
C GLU A 319 -20.90 -38.24 16.33
N ARG A 320 -20.54 -39.45 16.75
CA ARG A 320 -21.49 -40.40 17.38
C ARG A 320 -21.61 -40.21 18.89
N GLU A 321 -20.59 -39.66 19.51
CA GLU A 321 -20.46 -39.52 20.96
C GLU A 321 -20.10 -38.07 21.27
N MET A 322 -20.54 -37.60 22.44
CA MET A 322 -20.14 -36.29 22.94
C MET A 322 -18.61 -36.28 23.16
N PRO A 323 -17.92 -35.17 22.81
CA PRO A 323 -16.56 -34.96 23.26
C PRO A 323 -16.46 -35.12 24.78
N LEU A 324 -15.36 -35.71 25.24
CA LEU A 324 -15.04 -35.75 26.67
C LEU A 324 -14.82 -34.32 27.21
N GLU A 325 -14.90 -34.13 28.52
CA GLU A 325 -14.81 -32.80 29.14
C GLU A 325 -13.52 -32.05 28.77
N ASP A 326 -12.38 -32.75 28.78
CA ASP A 326 -11.07 -32.24 28.37
C ASP A 326 -10.97 -31.94 26.86
N GLU A 327 -11.65 -32.73 26.03
CA GLU A 327 -11.73 -32.46 24.60
C GLU A 327 -12.63 -31.28 24.28
N TYR A 328 -13.75 -31.16 25.00
CA TYR A 328 -14.70 -30.06 24.84
C TYR A 328 -14.04 -28.73 25.18
N GLU A 329 -13.32 -28.66 26.31
CA GLU A 329 -12.54 -27.48 26.69
C GLU A 329 -11.57 -27.07 25.59
N LYS A 330 -10.87 -28.05 24.99
CA LYS A 330 -9.93 -27.79 23.90
C LYS A 330 -10.60 -27.33 22.61
N ILE A 331 -11.74 -27.92 22.23
CA ILE A 331 -12.53 -27.47 21.08
C ILE A 331 -12.98 -26.02 21.28
N VAL A 332 -13.42 -25.66 22.49
CA VAL A 332 -13.83 -24.29 22.81
C VAL A 332 -12.65 -23.32 22.80
N GLU A 333 -11.46 -23.75 23.21
CA GLU A 333 -10.24 -22.95 23.11
C GLU A 333 -9.82 -22.69 21.66
N GLU A 334 -9.90 -23.71 20.79
CA GLU A 334 -9.46 -23.64 19.39
C GLU A 334 -10.48 -22.96 18.48
N GLU A 335 -11.77 -23.30 18.66
CA GLU A 335 -12.84 -22.90 17.73
C GLU A 335 -13.88 -21.98 18.38
N GLY A 336 -14.05 -21.98 19.70
CA GLY A 336 -15.04 -21.15 20.40
C GLY A 336 -16.25 -21.93 20.94
N GLU A 337 -17.10 -21.24 21.71
CA GLU A 337 -18.20 -21.86 22.46
C GLU A 337 -19.29 -22.49 21.57
N ASP A 338 -19.43 -22.03 20.32
CA ASP A 338 -20.43 -22.49 19.36
C ASP A 338 -19.96 -23.70 18.52
N ALA A 339 -18.74 -24.19 18.73
CA ALA A 339 -18.10 -25.24 17.92
C ALA A 339 -18.71 -26.64 18.09
N VAL A 340 -19.60 -26.83 19.07
CA VAL A 340 -20.32 -28.10 19.28
C VAL A 340 -21.83 -27.85 19.27
N VAL A 341 -22.50 -28.35 18.23
CA VAL A 341 -23.95 -28.20 18.05
C VAL A 341 -24.63 -29.55 18.26
N ILE A 342 -25.61 -29.58 19.15
CA ILE A 342 -26.37 -30.80 19.49
C ILE A 342 -27.81 -30.63 19.03
N GLU A 343 -28.24 -31.46 18.10
CA GLU A 343 -29.64 -31.55 17.71
C GLU A 343 -30.37 -32.56 18.60
N ARG A 344 -31.53 -32.18 19.13
CA ARG A 344 -32.35 -33.03 20.00
C ARG A 344 -33.76 -33.18 19.46
N ASP A 345 -34.34 -34.36 19.62
CA ASP A 345 -35.75 -34.60 19.30
C ASP A 345 -36.69 -33.92 20.32
N GLU A 346 -37.99 -33.95 20.04
CA GLU A 346 -39.04 -33.42 20.94
C GLU A 346 -39.02 -34.05 22.36
N LYS A 347 -38.35 -35.21 22.52
CA LYS A 347 -38.20 -35.93 23.78
C LYS A 347 -36.87 -35.63 24.49
N GLY A 348 -36.03 -34.76 23.92
CA GLY A 348 -34.72 -34.39 24.45
C GLY A 348 -33.59 -35.38 24.13
N THR A 349 -33.85 -36.41 23.33
CA THR A 349 -32.87 -37.40 22.85
C THR A 349 -31.96 -36.75 21.83
N ILE A 350 -30.65 -36.94 21.95
CA ILE A 350 -29.67 -36.45 20.98
C ILE A 350 -29.86 -37.20 19.66
N ILE A 351 -30.14 -36.46 18.58
CA ILE A 351 -30.24 -36.98 17.21
C ILE A 351 -28.86 -36.89 16.56
N GLU A 352 -28.19 -35.75 16.70
CA GLU A 352 -26.97 -35.43 15.99
C GLU A 352 -26.04 -34.57 16.84
N ILE A 353 -24.74 -34.83 16.73
CA ILE A 353 -23.69 -34.03 17.36
C ILE A 353 -22.77 -33.57 16.22
N ARG A 354 -22.77 -32.27 15.94
CA ARG A 354 -21.86 -31.64 14.98
C ARG A 354 -20.74 -30.99 15.74
N VAL A 355 -19.50 -31.27 15.34
CA VAL A 355 -18.31 -30.67 15.92
C VAL A 355 -17.52 -29.97 14.82
N ARG A 356 -17.17 -28.71 15.04
CA ARG A 356 -16.24 -27.97 14.17
C ARG A 356 -14.82 -28.48 14.42
N TRP A 357 -14.17 -28.90 13.36
CA TRP A 357 -12.77 -29.33 13.40
C TRP A 357 -11.86 -28.12 13.18
N HIS A 358 -10.67 -28.13 13.79
CA HIS A 358 -9.71 -27.03 13.75
C HIS A 358 -8.72 -27.18 12.59
N GLU A 359 -8.50 -26.10 11.84
CA GLU A 359 -7.48 -26.09 10.81
C GLU A 359 -6.09 -25.99 11.43
N VAL A 360 -5.15 -26.78 10.92
CA VAL A 360 -3.72 -26.67 11.26
C VAL A 360 -2.87 -26.70 9.99
N ASP A 361 -1.71 -26.05 10.02
CA ASP A 361 -0.76 -26.08 8.90
C ASP A 361 -0.23 -27.51 8.65
N ASN A 362 -0.04 -28.28 9.73
CA ASN A 362 0.42 -29.66 9.68
C ASN A 362 0.03 -30.44 10.95
N PHE A 363 0.15 -31.77 10.87
CA PHE A 363 -0.21 -32.65 11.99
C PHE A 363 0.90 -32.87 13.03
N TYR A 364 2.08 -32.23 12.95
CA TYR A 364 3.20 -32.54 13.85
C TYR A 364 2.89 -32.23 15.33
N GLY A 365 2.06 -31.20 15.59
CA GLY A 365 1.57 -30.85 16.93
C GLY A 365 0.26 -31.55 17.34
N SER A 366 -0.31 -32.39 16.48
CA SER A 366 -1.65 -32.95 16.66
C SER A 366 -1.60 -34.29 17.41
N GLY A 367 -2.48 -34.48 18.38
CA GLY A 367 -2.64 -35.76 19.08
C GLY A 367 -3.60 -36.72 18.38
N PRO A 368 -3.70 -38.00 18.81
CA PRO A 368 -4.64 -38.99 18.28
C PRO A 368 -6.12 -38.59 18.34
N ARG A 369 -6.47 -37.70 19.28
CA ARG A 369 -7.85 -37.21 19.51
C ARG A 369 -8.03 -35.73 19.15
N SER A 370 -7.00 -35.11 18.56
CA SER A 370 -7.09 -33.75 18.03
C SER A 370 -7.99 -33.76 16.80
N ARG A 371 -9.10 -33.00 16.83
CA ARG A 371 -10.03 -32.82 15.71
C ARG A 371 -9.47 -31.82 14.71
N HIS A 372 -8.29 -32.12 14.20
CA HIS A 372 -7.57 -31.23 13.30
C HIS A 372 -7.73 -31.70 11.85
N TYR A 373 -7.76 -30.74 10.93
CA TYR A 373 -7.65 -30.98 9.50
C TYR A 373 -6.61 -30.03 8.88
N ILE A 374 -6.07 -30.40 7.73
CA ILE A 374 -5.22 -29.51 6.92
C ILE A 374 -6.02 -29.11 5.69
N MET A 375 -6.00 -27.83 5.34
CA MET A 375 -6.55 -27.33 4.10
C MET A 375 -5.42 -27.08 3.09
N GLU A 376 -5.60 -27.48 1.83
CA GLU A 376 -4.77 -27.06 0.70
C GLU A 376 -5.57 -26.06 -0.14
N PRO A 377 -5.39 -24.74 0.09
CA PRO A 377 -6.22 -23.69 -0.49
C PRO A 377 -6.31 -23.72 -2.01
N ALA A 378 -5.15 -23.85 -2.67
CA ALA A 378 -5.05 -23.79 -4.13
C ALA A 378 -5.78 -24.95 -4.82
N ALA A 379 -5.82 -26.13 -4.18
CA ALA A 379 -6.46 -27.31 -4.73
C ALA A 379 -7.87 -27.54 -4.18
N GLY A 380 -8.29 -26.85 -3.12
CA GLY A 380 -9.56 -27.10 -2.46
C GLY A 380 -9.61 -28.42 -1.69
N LYS A 381 -8.48 -28.95 -1.21
CA LYS A 381 -8.43 -30.29 -0.57
C LYS A 381 -8.34 -30.22 0.95
N VAL A 382 -9.17 -31.02 1.60
CA VAL A 382 -9.20 -31.19 3.05
C VAL A 382 -8.59 -32.53 3.42
N TYR A 383 -7.56 -32.53 4.26
CA TYR A 383 -6.87 -33.72 4.74
C TYR A 383 -7.14 -33.95 6.22
N PHE A 384 -7.36 -35.20 6.59
CA PHE A 384 -7.53 -35.62 7.98
C PHE A 384 -6.37 -36.47 8.49
N GLY A 385 -6.25 -36.58 9.81
CA GLY A 385 -5.16 -37.30 10.47
C GLY A 385 -5.17 -38.82 10.27
N ASP A 386 -4.12 -39.46 10.78
CA ASP A 386 -3.92 -40.90 10.70
C ASP A 386 -4.33 -41.67 11.98
N GLY A 387 -4.88 -40.97 12.97
CA GLY A 387 -5.24 -41.51 14.27
C GLY A 387 -4.08 -41.58 15.27
N THR A 388 -2.86 -41.23 14.85
CA THR A 388 -1.71 -40.97 15.73
C THR A 388 -1.42 -39.47 15.79
N ARG A 389 -1.44 -38.82 14.63
CA ARG A 389 -1.26 -37.39 14.42
C ARG A 389 -2.54 -36.84 13.79
N GLY A 390 -3.40 -36.28 14.63
CA GLY A 390 -4.76 -35.92 14.25
C GLY A 390 -5.71 -37.12 14.27
N MET A 391 -6.96 -36.85 14.64
CA MET A 391 -8.03 -37.83 14.67
C MET A 391 -8.46 -38.21 13.25
N MET A 392 -8.82 -39.49 13.06
CA MET A 392 -9.46 -39.93 11.83
C MET A 392 -10.94 -39.54 11.87
N PRO A 393 -11.54 -39.08 10.76
CA PRO A 393 -12.94 -38.73 10.77
C PRO A 393 -13.77 -40.00 11.03
N PRO A 394 -14.76 -39.94 11.94
CA PRO A 394 -15.53 -41.09 12.35
C PRO A 394 -16.34 -41.66 11.18
N ILE A 395 -16.65 -42.96 11.28
CA ILE A 395 -17.48 -43.63 10.29
C ILE A 395 -18.89 -43.04 10.33
N GLY A 396 -19.35 -42.51 9.20
CA GLY A 396 -20.68 -41.94 9.07
C GLY A 396 -21.18 -41.97 7.64
N THR A 397 -22.37 -41.44 7.43
CA THR A 397 -22.93 -41.22 6.09
C THR A 397 -23.17 -39.74 5.97
N ASP A 398 -22.60 -39.14 4.92
CA ASP A 398 -22.66 -37.71 4.61
C ASP A 398 -22.36 -36.82 5.83
N ASN A 399 -21.38 -37.26 6.62
CA ASN A 399 -21.09 -36.74 7.95
C ASN A 399 -19.98 -35.69 7.98
N ILE A 400 -19.47 -35.26 6.82
CA ILE A 400 -18.43 -34.24 6.71
C ILE A 400 -18.95 -33.13 5.78
N VAL A 401 -19.09 -31.93 6.33
CA VAL A 401 -19.68 -30.77 5.65
C VAL A 401 -18.76 -29.58 5.84
N CYS A 402 -18.51 -28.82 4.78
CA CYS A 402 -17.96 -27.48 4.90
C CYS A 402 -19.13 -26.50 4.98
N SER A 403 -19.41 -25.98 6.17
CA SER A 403 -20.61 -25.14 6.40
C SER A 403 -20.51 -23.80 5.71
N VAL A 404 -19.30 -23.25 5.60
CA VAL A 404 -19.01 -22.03 4.86
C VAL A 404 -17.56 -22.05 4.41
N TYR A 405 -17.32 -21.62 3.18
CA TYR A 405 -16.00 -21.22 2.70
C TYR A 405 -16.15 -20.15 1.61
N GLN A 406 -15.08 -19.40 1.38
CA GLN A 406 -15.03 -18.39 0.33
C GLN A 406 -14.04 -18.80 -0.76
N THR A 407 -14.33 -18.42 -1.99
CA THR A 407 -13.47 -18.60 -3.15
C THR A 407 -13.36 -17.29 -3.93
N GLY A 408 -12.38 -17.19 -4.83
CA GLY A 408 -12.14 -16.00 -5.64
C GLY A 408 -10.81 -15.33 -5.31
N GLY A 409 -10.79 -14.01 -5.37
CA GLY A 409 -9.58 -13.20 -5.34
C GLY A 409 -8.71 -13.34 -6.59
N GLY A 410 -7.48 -12.82 -6.49
CA GLY A 410 -6.59 -12.73 -7.64
C GLY A 410 -6.45 -11.32 -8.19
N ALA A 411 -5.44 -11.13 -9.03
CA ALA A 411 -5.17 -9.85 -9.69
C ALA A 411 -6.31 -9.43 -10.65
N GLN A 412 -7.12 -10.38 -11.13
CA GLN A 412 -8.27 -10.13 -12.02
C GLN A 412 -9.38 -9.33 -11.34
N GLY A 413 -9.48 -9.37 -10.00
CA GLY A 413 -10.40 -8.54 -9.23
C GLY A 413 -10.07 -7.04 -9.25
N ASN A 414 -8.87 -6.64 -9.68
CA ASN A 414 -8.43 -5.24 -9.70
C ASN A 414 -9.04 -4.47 -10.90
N VAL A 415 -10.31 -4.10 -10.77
CA VAL A 415 -11.08 -3.44 -11.84
C VAL A 415 -11.22 -1.93 -11.63
N GLY A 416 -11.30 -1.18 -12.74
CA GLY A 416 -11.45 0.28 -12.69
C GLY A 416 -12.76 0.75 -12.05
N CYS A 417 -12.82 2.05 -11.73
CA CYS A 417 -14.06 2.71 -11.28
C CYS A 417 -15.20 2.54 -12.32
N GLY A 418 -16.42 2.29 -11.86
CA GLY A 418 -17.61 2.17 -12.71
C GLY A 418 -17.68 0.90 -13.57
N LYS A 419 -16.96 -0.17 -13.19
CA LYS A 419 -16.93 -1.44 -13.93
C LYS A 419 -17.82 -2.53 -13.36
N ILE A 420 -18.12 -2.47 -12.07
CA ILE A 420 -18.99 -3.43 -11.38
C ILE A 420 -20.41 -2.87 -11.44
N THR A 421 -21.27 -3.46 -12.27
CA THR A 421 -22.58 -2.85 -12.62
C THR A 421 -23.75 -3.83 -12.61
N GLN A 422 -23.48 -5.14 -12.56
CA GLN A 422 -24.49 -6.18 -12.67
C GLN A 422 -24.91 -6.67 -11.28
N LEU A 423 -26.22 -6.75 -11.01
CA LEU A 423 -26.76 -7.39 -9.81
C LEU A 423 -27.04 -8.86 -10.10
N LYS A 424 -26.49 -9.79 -9.33
CA LYS A 424 -26.71 -11.24 -9.53
C LYS A 424 -28.05 -11.72 -8.96
N ALA A 425 -28.56 -11.00 -7.97
CA ALA A 425 -29.90 -11.22 -7.42
C ALA A 425 -30.77 -9.97 -7.63
N SER A 426 -32.06 -10.17 -7.93
CA SER A 426 -33.02 -9.08 -8.01
C SER A 426 -33.33 -8.56 -6.60
N LEU A 427 -32.96 -7.31 -6.33
CA LEU A 427 -33.29 -6.61 -5.09
C LEU A 427 -34.52 -5.71 -5.30
N PRO A 428 -35.54 -5.76 -4.43
CA PRO A 428 -36.73 -4.92 -4.57
C PRO A 428 -36.39 -3.42 -4.60
N TYR A 429 -36.93 -2.70 -5.59
CA TYR A 429 -36.79 -1.24 -5.74
C TYR A 429 -35.35 -0.72 -5.81
N ILE A 430 -34.37 -1.58 -6.10
CA ILE A 430 -33.01 -1.21 -6.47
C ILE A 430 -32.92 -1.22 -7.99
N ASP A 431 -32.47 -0.13 -8.59
CA ASP A 431 -32.33 0.05 -10.03
C ASP A 431 -30.96 -0.42 -10.54
N SER A 432 -29.90 0.01 -9.87
CA SER A 432 -28.52 -0.19 -10.32
C SER A 432 -27.52 -0.13 -9.17
N VAL A 433 -26.32 -0.63 -9.45
CA VAL A 433 -25.15 -0.59 -8.57
C VAL A 433 -23.93 -0.13 -9.37
N THR A 434 -22.99 0.56 -8.73
CA THR A 434 -21.69 0.87 -9.33
C THR A 434 -20.60 0.89 -8.27
N ASN A 435 -19.36 0.54 -8.61
CA ASN A 435 -18.22 0.87 -7.76
C ASN A 435 -17.77 2.33 -7.98
N VAL A 436 -17.71 3.11 -6.90
CA VAL A 436 -17.34 4.54 -6.96
C VAL A 436 -15.83 4.76 -6.84
N LEU A 437 -15.12 3.76 -6.30
CA LEU A 437 -13.67 3.68 -6.28
C LEU A 437 -13.21 2.53 -7.18
N PRO A 438 -11.99 2.55 -7.76
CA PRO A 438 -11.44 1.33 -8.35
C PRO A 438 -11.38 0.21 -7.30
N ALA A 439 -11.55 -1.04 -7.74
CA ALA A 439 -11.26 -2.20 -6.91
C ALA A 439 -9.75 -2.45 -6.90
N GLY A 440 -9.21 -2.75 -5.73
CA GLY A 440 -7.77 -2.94 -5.55
C GLY A 440 -7.43 -3.90 -4.42
N GLY A 441 -6.20 -4.38 -4.40
CA GLY A 441 -5.68 -5.30 -3.37
C GLY A 441 -5.86 -6.78 -3.68
N GLY A 442 -6.39 -7.13 -4.87
CA GLY A 442 -6.48 -8.51 -5.31
C GLY A 442 -5.13 -9.03 -5.81
N VAL A 443 -4.72 -10.22 -5.35
CA VAL A 443 -3.41 -10.85 -5.67
C VAL A 443 -3.60 -12.31 -5.97
N ASP A 444 -2.87 -12.82 -6.94
CA ASP A 444 -2.84 -14.25 -7.23
C ASP A 444 -2.19 -15.03 -6.07
N GLY A 445 -2.51 -16.31 -5.94
CA GLY A 445 -1.93 -17.15 -4.88
C GLY A 445 -0.42 -17.32 -5.02
N GLU A 446 0.26 -17.46 -3.89
CA GLU A 446 1.71 -17.62 -3.83
C GLU A 446 2.18 -18.86 -4.60
N THR A 447 3.29 -18.73 -5.31
CA THR A 447 3.94 -19.79 -6.06
C THR A 447 4.96 -20.57 -5.22
N LEU A 448 5.31 -21.77 -5.67
CA LEU A 448 6.35 -22.59 -5.03
C LEU A 448 7.74 -21.95 -5.02
N GLU A 449 8.03 -20.96 -5.87
CA GLU A 449 9.30 -20.26 -5.82
C GLU A 449 9.27 -19.11 -4.81
N GLU A 450 8.15 -18.41 -4.68
CA GLU A 450 7.96 -17.32 -3.70
C GLU A 450 8.01 -17.84 -2.26
N ILE A 451 7.33 -18.95 -1.96
CA ILE A 451 7.40 -19.56 -0.61
C ILE A 451 8.82 -19.99 -0.23
N LYS A 452 9.66 -20.35 -1.22
CA LYS A 452 11.05 -20.69 -0.92
C LYS A 452 11.88 -19.47 -0.53
N GLU A 453 11.49 -18.29 -1.02
CA GLU A 453 12.07 -17.03 -0.61
C GLU A 453 11.51 -16.62 0.76
N ARG A 454 10.19 -16.68 0.99
CA ARG A 454 9.52 -16.28 2.24
C ARG A 454 9.82 -17.20 3.42
N GLY A 455 9.72 -18.51 3.24
CA GLY A 455 9.73 -19.50 4.32
C GLY A 455 10.92 -19.41 5.30
N PRO A 456 12.17 -19.19 4.85
CA PRO A 456 13.30 -18.94 5.76
C PRO A 456 13.13 -17.73 6.68
N TYR A 457 12.39 -16.69 6.25
CA TYR A 457 12.17 -15.48 7.04
C TYR A 457 11.17 -15.69 8.18
N MET A 458 10.23 -16.63 8.05
CA MET A 458 9.31 -17.02 9.14
C MET A 458 10.05 -17.37 10.44
N LEU A 459 11.24 -17.96 10.33
CA LEU A 459 12.09 -18.32 11.47
C LEU A 459 12.76 -17.11 12.13
N LYS A 460 12.95 -16.01 11.39
CA LYS A 460 13.64 -14.82 11.87
C LYS A 460 12.73 -13.99 12.77
N HIS A 461 11.53 -13.66 12.32
CA HIS A 461 10.59 -12.81 13.07
C HIS A 461 9.66 -13.61 13.99
N ARG A 462 9.45 -14.91 13.74
CA ARG A 462 8.59 -15.80 14.56
C ARG A 462 7.19 -15.21 14.78
N ASP A 463 6.60 -14.69 13.71
CA ASP A 463 5.28 -14.04 13.71
C ASP A 463 5.17 -12.80 14.63
N ARG A 464 6.28 -12.10 14.92
CA ARG A 464 6.27 -10.89 15.77
C ARG A 464 7.05 -9.73 15.15
N ALA A 465 6.46 -8.53 15.21
CA ALA A 465 7.05 -7.28 14.73
C ALA A 465 7.85 -6.61 15.88
N VAL A 466 9.15 -6.88 15.96
CA VAL A 466 10.03 -6.36 17.03
C VAL A 466 11.01 -5.31 16.49
N THR A 467 11.68 -5.62 15.38
CA THR A 467 12.62 -4.73 14.69
C THR A 467 11.98 -4.13 13.45
N ALA A 468 12.53 -3.03 12.92
CA ALA A 468 12.05 -2.43 11.67
C ALA A 468 12.08 -3.43 10.49
N GLU A 469 13.09 -4.32 10.46
CA GLU A 469 13.14 -5.39 9.47
C GLU A 469 11.99 -6.39 9.66
N ASP A 470 11.61 -6.74 10.90
CA ASP A 470 10.50 -7.67 11.15
C ASP A 470 9.17 -7.09 10.64
N PHE A 471 8.95 -5.78 10.78
CA PHE A 471 7.79 -5.10 10.15
C PHE A 471 7.82 -5.26 8.63
N GLU A 472 8.96 -4.99 7.99
CA GLU A 472 9.10 -5.12 6.53
C GLU A 472 8.90 -6.57 6.04
N TRP A 473 9.43 -7.56 6.77
CA TRP A 473 9.25 -8.98 6.42
C TRP A 473 7.81 -9.45 6.61
N LEU A 474 7.16 -9.05 7.71
CA LEU A 474 5.74 -9.36 7.93
C LEU A 474 4.86 -8.78 6.83
N MET A 475 5.23 -7.67 6.21
CA MET A 475 4.48 -7.12 5.06
C MET A 475 4.64 -7.94 3.78
N GLN A 476 5.74 -8.69 3.63
CA GLN A 476 5.85 -9.66 2.54
C GLN A 476 5.00 -10.91 2.78
N GLU A 477 4.61 -11.18 4.03
CA GLU A 477 3.70 -12.28 4.38
C GLU A 477 2.23 -11.84 4.45
N ALA A 478 1.97 -10.54 4.45
CA ALA A 478 0.63 -10.03 4.60
C ALA A 478 -0.26 -10.50 3.43
N PRO A 479 -1.55 -10.79 3.67
CA PRO A 479 -2.50 -11.27 2.65
C PRO A 479 -2.94 -10.17 1.67
N ALA A 480 -1.99 -9.38 1.17
CA ALA A 480 -2.22 -8.18 0.40
C ALA A 480 -1.08 -7.91 -0.58
N ASP A 481 -1.41 -7.33 -1.75
CA ASP A 481 -0.39 -6.97 -2.76
C ASP A 481 0.43 -5.79 -2.27
N ILE A 482 1.53 -6.08 -1.59
CA ILE A 482 2.48 -5.07 -1.16
C ILE A 482 3.77 -5.34 -1.94
N ALA A 483 3.97 -4.61 -3.02
CA ALA A 483 5.19 -4.71 -3.82
C ALA A 483 6.43 -4.29 -3.02
N VAL A 484 6.30 -3.22 -2.23
CA VAL A 484 7.39 -2.69 -1.41
C VAL A 484 6.85 -2.19 -0.08
N CYS A 485 7.53 -2.54 1.00
CA CYS A 485 7.31 -1.99 2.33
C CYS A 485 8.57 -1.34 2.87
N LYS A 486 8.43 -0.23 3.59
CA LYS A 486 9.49 0.40 4.38
C LYS A 486 9.00 0.73 5.78
N CYS A 487 9.71 0.26 6.79
CA CYS A 487 9.45 0.62 8.18
C CYS A 487 10.38 1.77 8.60
N ILE A 488 9.79 2.86 9.08
CA ILE A 488 10.50 4.03 9.61
C ILE A 488 10.22 4.10 11.12
N PRO A 489 11.22 3.81 11.97
CA PRO A 489 11.08 4.01 13.41
C PRO A 489 11.05 5.50 13.76
N ALA A 490 10.43 5.85 14.88
CA ALA A 490 10.51 7.19 15.45
C ALA A 490 11.96 7.67 15.60
N ASP A 491 12.23 8.89 15.14
CA ASP A 491 13.56 9.51 15.12
C ASP A 491 13.77 10.52 16.26
N ASP A 492 12.70 10.89 16.98
CA ASP A 492 12.75 11.82 18.11
C ASP A 492 12.04 11.32 19.38
N TRP A 493 12.27 12.01 20.50
CA TRP A 493 11.66 11.65 21.78
C TRP A 493 10.14 11.88 21.79
N ALA A 494 9.64 12.82 20.99
CA ALA A 494 8.24 13.21 20.94
C ALA A 494 7.37 12.18 20.21
N THR A 495 7.96 11.43 19.28
CA THR A 495 7.37 10.34 18.52
C THR A 495 7.74 8.97 19.07
N SER A 496 8.48 8.90 20.18
CA SER A 496 8.89 7.65 20.81
C SER A 496 7.70 6.74 21.11
N GLY A 497 7.83 5.45 20.81
CA GLY A 497 6.73 4.48 20.91
C GLY A 497 5.82 4.42 19.67
N LYS A 498 6.16 5.14 18.60
CA LYS A 498 5.48 5.09 17.30
C LYS A 498 6.40 4.53 16.20
N VAL A 499 5.80 3.83 15.25
CA VAL A 499 6.44 3.28 14.06
C VAL A 499 5.55 3.61 12.86
N THR A 500 6.15 4.09 11.78
CA THR A 500 5.45 4.33 10.52
C THR A 500 5.86 3.26 9.51
N VAL A 501 4.88 2.51 9.00
CA VAL A 501 5.04 1.50 7.96
C VAL A 501 4.49 2.08 6.67
N ILE A 502 5.37 2.27 5.69
CA ILE A 502 5.03 2.75 4.36
C ILE A 502 4.84 1.54 3.46
N ILE A 503 3.68 1.43 2.82
CA ILE A 503 3.36 0.34 1.90
C ILE A 503 3.10 0.89 0.49
N VAL A 504 3.55 0.15 -0.52
CA VAL A 504 3.32 0.45 -1.93
C VAL A 504 2.66 -0.78 -2.56
N PRO A 505 1.43 -0.66 -3.07
CA PRO A 505 0.77 -1.82 -3.65
C PRO A 505 1.35 -2.18 -5.02
N ASP A 506 1.29 -3.45 -5.41
CA ASP A 506 1.66 -3.86 -6.78
C ASP A 506 0.54 -3.49 -7.77
N LEU A 507 0.54 -2.23 -8.19
CA LEU A 507 -0.40 -1.73 -9.19
C LEU A 507 0.35 -1.23 -10.41
N ASP A 508 -0.16 -1.54 -11.60
CA ASP A 508 0.32 -0.96 -12.86
C ASP A 508 -0.18 0.49 -13.02
N HIS A 509 0.30 1.36 -12.14
CA HIS A 509 0.02 2.77 -12.11
C HIS A 509 1.33 3.54 -11.98
N PRO A 510 1.50 4.72 -12.62
CA PRO A 510 2.73 5.52 -12.49
C PRO A 510 3.06 5.96 -11.05
N LYS A 511 2.07 5.91 -10.16
CA LYS A 511 2.16 6.21 -8.72
C LYS A 511 1.29 5.25 -7.91
N PRO A 512 1.72 4.00 -7.69
CA PRO A 512 0.91 3.04 -6.95
C PRO A 512 0.64 3.56 -5.54
N PHE A 513 -0.61 3.71 -5.13
CA PHE A 513 -0.93 4.21 -3.80
C PHE A 513 -1.92 3.25 -3.14
N PRO A 514 -1.69 2.85 -1.87
CA PRO A 514 -2.56 1.89 -1.21
C PRO A 514 -3.98 2.47 -1.03
N ALA A 515 -5.00 1.67 -1.34
CA ALA A 515 -6.37 2.02 -1.02
C ALA A 515 -6.63 1.85 0.49
N GLU A 516 -7.60 2.57 1.05
CA GLU A 516 -7.90 2.51 2.50
C GLU A 516 -8.18 1.09 3.01
N GLY A 517 -8.90 0.28 2.22
CA GLY A 517 -9.17 -1.11 2.58
C GLY A 517 -7.89 -1.92 2.77
N LEU A 518 -6.84 -1.64 1.98
CA LEU A 518 -5.53 -2.26 2.12
C LEU A 518 -4.82 -1.75 3.38
N ILE A 519 -4.83 -0.44 3.63
CA ILE A 519 -4.24 0.17 4.84
C ILE A 519 -4.86 -0.45 6.10
N GLY A 520 -6.19 -0.51 6.18
CA GLY A 520 -6.90 -1.08 7.33
C GLY A 520 -6.59 -2.57 7.55
N LYS A 521 -6.52 -3.37 6.47
CA LYS A 521 -6.11 -4.79 6.54
C LYS A 521 -4.70 -4.95 7.12
N VAL A 522 -3.76 -4.13 6.65
CA VAL A 522 -2.38 -4.14 7.13
C VAL A 522 -2.25 -3.66 8.57
N GLU A 523 -2.98 -2.60 8.95
CA GLU A 523 -3.02 -2.12 10.34
C GLU A 523 -3.51 -3.23 11.29
N GLY A 524 -4.60 -3.93 10.93
CA GLY A 524 -5.11 -5.07 11.71
C GLY A 524 -4.10 -6.21 11.83
N TYR A 525 -3.50 -6.59 10.70
CA TYR A 525 -2.49 -7.66 10.65
C TYR A 525 -1.27 -7.35 11.54
N LEU A 526 -0.77 -6.11 11.51
CA LEU A 526 0.34 -5.66 12.36
C LEU A 526 -0.06 -5.49 13.82
N TYR A 527 -1.30 -5.07 14.09
CA TYR A 527 -1.79 -4.86 15.45
C TYR A 527 -1.73 -6.14 16.27
N GLU A 528 -2.09 -7.29 15.68
CA GLU A 528 -2.02 -8.60 16.35
C GLU A 528 -0.58 -9.08 16.62
N ARG A 529 0.41 -8.52 15.91
CA ARG A 529 1.79 -9.02 15.87
C ARG A 529 2.82 -8.06 16.46
N ASN A 530 2.43 -6.84 16.79
CA ASN A 530 3.34 -5.82 17.31
C ASN A 530 3.53 -5.93 18.84
N LEU A 531 4.45 -5.12 19.37
CA LEU A 531 4.68 -5.02 20.81
C LEU A 531 3.62 -4.14 21.47
N VAL A 532 3.02 -4.62 22.57
CA VAL A 532 2.04 -3.87 23.39
C VAL A 532 2.55 -2.48 23.83
N SER A 533 3.86 -2.30 23.96
CA SER A 533 4.47 -1.01 24.31
C SER A 533 4.32 0.07 23.23
N LEU A 534 4.01 -0.31 21.99
CA LEU A 534 3.71 0.60 20.88
C LEU A 534 2.25 1.10 20.98
N ALA A 535 1.93 1.83 22.05
CA ALA A 535 0.62 2.49 22.27
C ALA A 535 0.62 3.35 23.56
N ALA A 536 1.74 3.97 23.92
CA ALA A 536 1.97 4.53 25.26
C ALA A 536 0.98 5.64 25.70
N ASP A 537 0.20 6.21 24.78
CA ASP A 537 -0.74 7.32 24.99
C ASP A 537 -2.19 6.99 24.56
N GLY A 538 -2.49 5.73 24.23
CA GLY A 538 -3.81 5.34 23.70
C GLY A 538 -3.99 5.60 22.19
N SER A 539 -2.98 6.13 21.50
CA SER A 539 -2.92 6.14 20.03
C SER A 539 -2.31 4.83 19.50
N PRO A 540 -2.65 4.40 18.27
CA PRO A 540 -2.00 3.25 17.65
C PRO A 540 -0.50 3.57 17.46
N GLY A 541 0.38 2.81 18.13
CA GLY A 541 1.83 2.99 17.99
C GLY A 541 2.39 2.43 16.68
N VAL A 542 1.54 1.88 15.81
CA VAL A 542 1.87 1.52 14.43
C VAL A 542 0.95 2.31 13.51
N ARG A 543 1.54 3.09 12.60
CA ARG A 543 0.84 3.86 11.58
C ARG A 543 1.19 3.27 10.21
N VAL A 544 0.18 2.98 9.39
CA VAL A 544 0.39 2.51 8.01
C VAL A 544 0.01 3.62 7.04
N THR A 545 0.80 3.84 5.99
CA THR A 545 0.58 4.92 5.01
C THR A 545 1.15 4.57 3.63
N GLY A 546 0.74 5.30 2.59
CA GLY A 546 1.39 5.26 1.27
C GLY A 546 2.68 6.10 1.21
N PRO A 547 3.48 5.98 0.13
CA PRO A 547 4.76 6.65 -0.02
C PRO A 547 4.63 8.11 -0.48
N ASN A 548 5.66 8.91 -0.19
CA ASN A 548 5.81 10.24 -0.76
C ASN A 548 6.45 10.19 -2.15
N TYR A 549 5.69 10.51 -3.20
CA TYR A 549 6.17 10.46 -4.58
C TYR A 549 6.83 11.77 -5.05
N ILE A 550 8.13 11.73 -5.34
CA ILE A 550 8.89 12.82 -5.93
C ILE A 550 8.94 12.67 -7.46
N LYS A 551 8.43 13.68 -8.16
CA LYS A 551 8.44 13.71 -9.63
C LYS A 551 9.85 13.99 -10.12
N VAL A 552 10.39 13.11 -10.97
CA VAL A 552 11.71 13.33 -11.57
C VAL A 552 11.59 13.34 -13.08
N TRP A 553 12.18 14.33 -13.75
CA TRP A 553 12.29 14.32 -15.20
C TRP A 553 13.66 14.77 -15.67
N ALA A 554 13.91 14.47 -16.94
CA ALA A 554 15.16 14.73 -17.63
C ALA A 554 14.90 15.65 -18.81
N GLU A 555 15.73 16.66 -18.96
CA GLU A 555 15.85 17.46 -20.18
C GLU A 555 17.20 17.15 -20.82
N ALA A 556 17.20 16.60 -22.03
CA ALA A 556 18.42 16.15 -22.68
C ALA A 556 18.52 16.61 -24.13
N GLY A 557 19.71 17.01 -24.56
CA GLY A 557 20.09 17.16 -25.96
C GLY A 557 20.78 15.89 -26.43
N VAL A 558 20.18 15.15 -27.35
CA VAL A 558 20.65 13.82 -27.78
C VAL A 558 20.99 13.85 -29.27
N VAL A 559 22.09 13.21 -29.65
CA VAL A 559 22.50 13.06 -31.06
C VAL A 559 22.24 11.61 -31.49
N PRO A 560 21.40 11.36 -32.51
CA PRO A 560 21.15 10.03 -33.03
C PRO A 560 22.28 9.56 -33.95
N LYS A 561 22.51 8.24 -34.02
CA LYS A 561 23.42 7.62 -35.00
C LYS A 561 22.97 7.83 -36.45
N ASN A 562 21.66 7.90 -36.66
CA ASN A 562 21.05 8.19 -37.95
C ASN A 562 19.91 9.20 -37.77
N ILE A 563 20.01 10.34 -38.46
CA ILE A 563 19.06 11.44 -38.37
C ILE A 563 17.65 11.06 -38.84
N ASP A 564 17.53 10.13 -39.81
CA ASP A 564 16.23 9.65 -40.32
C ASP A 564 15.44 8.87 -39.26
N GLN A 565 16.11 8.42 -38.19
CA GLN A 565 15.50 7.68 -37.09
C GLN A 565 15.28 8.55 -35.84
N ALA A 566 15.56 9.85 -35.88
CA ALA A 566 15.54 10.73 -34.72
C ALA A 566 14.24 10.64 -33.91
N GLY A 567 13.07 10.70 -34.56
CA GLY A 567 11.78 10.60 -33.86
C GLY A 567 11.55 9.25 -33.16
N ARG A 568 11.99 8.14 -33.76
CA ARG A 568 11.89 6.81 -33.13
C ARG A 568 12.86 6.65 -31.96
N VAL A 569 14.07 7.22 -32.08
CA VAL A 569 15.06 7.22 -31.00
C VAL A 569 14.54 8.07 -29.84
N GLU A 570 13.92 9.22 -30.12
CA GLU A 570 13.28 10.07 -29.11
C GLU A 570 12.19 9.32 -28.34
N GLU A 571 11.25 8.67 -29.03
CA GLU A 571 10.22 7.84 -28.40
C GLU A 571 10.81 6.73 -27.53
N LYS A 572 11.84 6.02 -28.01
CA LYS A 572 12.54 4.98 -27.24
C LYS A 572 13.22 5.55 -25.99
N VAL A 573 13.88 6.70 -26.10
CA VAL A 573 14.55 7.35 -24.95
C VAL A 573 13.52 7.73 -23.90
N ILE A 574 12.38 8.30 -24.31
CA ILE A 574 11.30 8.67 -23.39
C ILE A 574 10.74 7.42 -22.69
N ALA A 575 10.42 6.36 -23.44
CA ALA A 575 9.89 5.11 -22.88
C ALA A 575 10.87 4.43 -21.90
N ASN A 576 12.17 4.44 -22.21
CA ASN A 576 13.21 3.92 -21.32
C ASN A 576 13.34 4.75 -20.04
N LEU A 577 13.23 6.08 -20.12
CA LEU A 577 13.23 6.95 -18.95
C LEU A 577 11.96 6.78 -18.12
N GLU A 578 10.79 6.64 -18.74
CA GLU A 578 9.52 6.34 -18.07
C GLU A 578 9.60 5.03 -17.29
N THR A 579 10.18 3.99 -17.91
CA THR A 579 10.43 2.69 -17.26
C THR A 579 11.45 2.83 -16.13
N PHE A 580 12.58 3.51 -16.39
CA PHE A 580 13.64 3.70 -15.40
C PHE A 580 13.17 4.42 -14.15
N PHE A 581 12.33 5.45 -14.28
CA PHE A 581 11.76 6.17 -13.14
C PHE A 581 10.49 5.53 -12.58
N HIS A 582 10.01 4.41 -13.11
CA HIS A 582 8.85 3.73 -12.53
C HIS A 582 9.18 3.21 -11.13
N PRO A 583 8.38 3.50 -10.09
CA PRO A 583 8.71 3.16 -8.71
C PRO A 583 8.91 1.66 -8.48
N LEU A 584 8.11 0.81 -9.14
CA LEU A 584 8.16 -0.66 -8.95
C LEU A 584 8.96 -1.43 -10.01
N LYS A 585 9.12 -0.85 -11.21
CA LYS A 585 9.66 -1.55 -12.39
C LYS A 585 11.04 -1.01 -12.81
N GLY A 586 11.35 0.19 -12.38
CA GLY A 586 12.58 0.90 -12.73
C GLY A 586 13.70 0.67 -11.74
N GLY A 587 14.48 1.72 -11.49
CA GLY A 587 15.63 1.69 -10.60
C GLY A 587 16.88 1.09 -11.27
N PRO A 588 18.01 1.07 -10.55
CA PRO A 588 19.29 0.63 -11.10
C PRO A 588 19.30 -0.84 -11.52
N ASP A 589 18.56 -1.69 -10.80
CA ASP A 589 18.51 -3.14 -11.02
C ASP A 589 17.26 -3.60 -11.79
N ASN A 590 16.42 -2.67 -12.26
CA ASN A 590 15.10 -2.94 -12.86
C ASN A 590 14.16 -3.76 -11.96
N LYS A 591 14.22 -3.50 -10.64
CA LYS A 591 13.41 -4.14 -9.60
C LYS A 591 12.62 -3.15 -8.74
N GLY A 592 12.50 -1.92 -9.24
CA GLY A 592 11.95 -0.79 -8.49
C GLY A 592 13.02 0.06 -7.82
N TRP A 593 12.60 1.24 -7.40
CA TRP A 593 13.43 2.20 -6.68
C TRP A 593 13.43 1.89 -5.19
N PRO A 594 14.61 1.79 -4.55
CA PRO A 594 14.68 1.75 -3.09
C PRO A 594 14.23 3.08 -2.49
N PHE A 595 13.50 3.01 -1.38
CA PHE A 595 13.08 4.16 -0.60
C PHE A 595 14.26 5.05 -0.21
N GLY A 596 14.11 6.36 -0.40
CA GLY A 596 15.13 7.36 -0.08
C GLY A 596 16.43 7.26 -0.87
N ARG A 597 16.49 6.43 -1.92
CA ARG A 597 17.68 6.37 -2.78
C ARG A 597 17.72 7.53 -3.75
N ASP A 598 18.73 8.37 -3.61
CA ASP A 598 19.00 9.47 -4.53
C ASP A 598 19.03 9.02 -6.00
N VAL A 599 18.66 9.92 -6.91
CA VAL A 599 18.77 9.72 -8.37
C VAL A 599 20.10 10.30 -8.87
N PRO A 600 21.10 9.48 -9.23
CA PRO A 600 22.37 9.99 -9.72
C PRO A 600 22.23 10.43 -11.18
N PHE A 601 22.89 11.55 -11.52
CA PHE A 601 22.97 12.03 -12.90
C PHE A 601 23.54 10.99 -13.87
N SER A 602 24.54 10.24 -13.44
CA SER A 602 25.23 9.23 -14.26
C SER A 602 24.32 8.09 -14.68
N GLU A 603 23.40 7.63 -13.85
CA GLU A 603 22.49 6.53 -14.19
C GLU A 603 21.46 6.96 -15.23
N VAL A 604 20.93 8.17 -15.12
CA VAL A 604 20.02 8.72 -16.13
C VAL A 604 20.75 8.92 -17.46
N MET A 605 22.00 9.40 -17.41
CA MET A 605 22.86 9.48 -18.59
C MET A 605 23.08 8.10 -19.23
N GLU A 606 23.32 7.08 -18.41
CA GLU A 606 23.52 5.70 -18.86
C GLU A 606 22.29 5.14 -19.59
N VAL A 607 21.09 5.36 -19.05
CA VAL A 607 19.83 4.95 -19.69
C VAL A 607 19.67 5.57 -21.08
N ILE A 608 19.97 6.86 -21.21
CA ILE A 608 19.89 7.56 -22.50
C ILE A 608 20.96 7.03 -23.46
N GLN A 609 22.22 6.90 -23.03
CA GLN A 609 23.32 6.43 -23.87
C GLN A 609 23.16 4.98 -24.35
N HIS A 610 22.60 4.10 -23.53
CA HIS A 610 22.35 2.70 -23.89
C HIS A 610 21.08 2.50 -24.73
N THR A 611 20.29 3.56 -24.95
CA THR A 611 19.12 3.47 -25.83
C THR A 611 19.57 3.26 -27.28
N GLU A 612 19.08 2.20 -27.91
CA GLU A 612 19.44 1.83 -29.28
C GLU A 612 19.16 2.99 -30.26
N GLY A 613 20.22 3.42 -30.97
CA GLY A 613 20.15 4.49 -31.96
C GLY A 613 20.68 5.84 -31.47
N VAL A 614 20.99 5.98 -30.17
CA VAL A 614 21.73 7.14 -29.64
C VAL A 614 23.22 7.01 -29.97
N ASP A 615 23.85 8.10 -30.43
CA ASP A 615 25.29 8.20 -30.64
C ASP A 615 25.98 8.78 -29.38
N PHE A 616 25.60 9.99 -28.98
CA PHE A 616 26.02 10.60 -27.72
C PHE A 616 25.01 11.61 -27.18
N VAL A 617 25.17 11.99 -25.92
CA VAL A 617 24.33 12.99 -25.24
C VAL A 617 25.13 14.30 -25.11
N LYS A 618 24.63 15.37 -25.72
CA LYS A 618 25.27 16.70 -25.73
C LYS A 618 25.08 17.45 -24.42
N ALA A 619 23.91 17.31 -23.81
CA ALA A 619 23.57 17.90 -22.53
C ALA A 619 22.48 17.08 -21.85
N LEU A 620 22.52 17.01 -20.52
CA LEU A 620 21.47 16.44 -19.70
C LEU A 620 21.28 17.36 -18.49
N ARG A 621 20.02 17.54 -18.07
CA ARG A 621 19.61 18.23 -16.86
C ARG A 621 18.57 17.38 -16.15
N LEU A 622 18.79 17.12 -14.87
CA LEU A 622 17.80 16.49 -14.01
C LEU A 622 16.99 17.54 -13.26
N LYS A 623 15.69 17.34 -13.18
CA LYS A 623 14.78 18.24 -12.48
C LYS A 623 13.84 17.46 -11.58
N ALA A 624 13.63 18.02 -10.39
CA ALA A 624 12.63 17.61 -9.43
C ALA A 624 11.98 18.87 -8.84
N PRO A 625 10.72 18.79 -8.38
CA PRO A 625 10.02 19.91 -7.79
C PRO A 625 10.42 20.07 -6.32
N ALA A 626 11.73 20.18 -6.06
CA ALA A 626 12.34 20.33 -4.74
C ALA A 626 13.59 21.22 -4.83
N GLN A 627 13.81 22.06 -3.80
CA GLN A 627 15.02 22.85 -3.67
C GLN A 627 16.16 22.00 -3.12
N ILE A 628 17.09 21.64 -3.99
CA ILE A 628 18.33 20.97 -3.63
C ILE A 628 19.46 21.80 -4.24
N TYR A 629 20.38 22.27 -3.41
CA TYR A 629 21.52 23.07 -3.85
C TYR A 629 22.82 22.46 -3.38
N ASN A 630 23.81 22.39 -4.27
CA ASN A 630 25.19 22.08 -3.91
C ASN A 630 25.93 23.39 -3.67
N LEU A 631 26.34 23.64 -2.43
CA LEU A 631 27.14 24.79 -2.06
C LEU A 631 28.61 24.37 -2.03
N THR A 632 29.46 25.07 -2.76
CA THR A 632 30.91 25.01 -2.56
C THR A 632 31.31 26.16 -1.65
N LEU A 633 32.09 25.89 -0.61
CA LEU A 633 32.57 26.87 0.36
C LEU A 633 34.00 27.31 0.01
N ASN A 634 34.35 28.52 0.45
CA ASN A 634 35.72 29.03 0.33
C ASN A 634 36.72 28.29 1.22
N GLU A 635 36.27 27.81 2.37
CA GLU A 635 37.07 27.11 3.38
C GLU A 635 36.31 25.86 3.84
N PRO A 636 37.02 24.78 4.23
CA PRO A 636 36.37 23.57 4.69
C PRO A 636 35.74 23.81 6.06
N ILE A 637 34.68 23.06 6.35
CA ILE A 637 34.13 22.98 7.71
C ILE A 637 35.02 22.01 8.49
N PRO A 638 35.61 22.38 9.64
CA PRO A 638 36.53 21.54 10.40
C PRO A 638 35.80 20.66 11.43
N LEU A 639 34.47 20.58 11.36
CA LEU A 639 33.58 20.11 12.40
C LEU A 639 32.54 19.16 11.81
N TYR A 640 32.17 18.13 12.58
CA TYR A 640 31.13 17.18 12.19
C TYR A 640 29.74 17.81 12.36
N PHE A 641 28.89 17.71 11.35
CA PHE A 641 27.47 18.05 11.48
C PHE A 641 26.60 16.91 10.94
N PRO A 642 25.59 16.45 11.69
CA PRO A 642 24.68 15.41 11.21
C PRO A 642 23.75 15.93 10.12
N ALA A 643 23.20 15.02 9.32
CA ALA A 643 22.10 15.32 8.40
C ALA A 643 20.93 16.00 9.14
N GLY A 644 20.23 16.91 8.47
CA GLY A 644 19.17 17.71 9.09
C GLY A 644 19.65 18.94 9.88
N SER A 645 20.97 19.15 10.03
CA SER A 645 21.53 20.37 10.63
C SER A 645 21.03 21.63 9.91
N GLU A 646 20.81 22.71 10.67
CA GLU A 646 20.32 23.98 10.12
C GLU A 646 21.44 24.65 9.31
N VAL A 647 21.17 25.00 8.05
CA VAL A 647 22.02 25.86 7.23
C VAL A 647 21.27 27.15 6.95
N SER A 648 21.67 28.23 7.62
CA SER A 648 20.99 29.52 7.54
C SER A 648 21.87 30.58 6.90
N SER A 649 21.28 31.58 6.26
CA SER A 649 22.03 32.79 5.92
C SER A 649 22.45 33.55 7.20
N ALA A 650 23.53 34.32 7.16
CA ALA A 650 24.02 35.05 8.34
C ALA A 650 22.97 36.01 8.95
N ASP A 651 22.10 36.58 8.11
CA ASP A 651 20.97 37.41 8.51
C ASP A 651 19.72 36.61 8.96
N ARG A 652 19.80 35.26 8.95
CA ARG A 652 18.73 34.30 9.29
C ARG A 652 17.43 34.48 8.52
N ASN A 653 17.50 35.11 7.36
CA ASN A 653 16.34 35.27 6.47
C ASN A 653 16.06 34.02 5.64
N ILE A 654 17.09 33.21 5.39
CA ILE A 654 16.99 31.91 4.73
C ILE A 654 17.39 30.84 5.72
N LYS A 655 16.62 29.75 5.74
CA LYS A 655 16.93 28.54 6.49
C LYS A 655 16.67 27.33 5.60
N TYR A 656 17.71 26.54 5.39
CA TYR A 656 17.67 25.22 4.77
C TYR A 656 18.14 24.18 5.78
N LEU A 657 18.01 22.91 5.42
CA LEU A 657 18.54 21.80 6.18
C LEU A 657 19.68 21.15 5.40
N LEU A 658 20.66 20.62 6.12
CA LEU A 658 21.71 19.81 5.54
C LEU A 658 21.11 18.47 5.09
N ALA A 659 21.41 18.04 3.87
CA ALA A 659 20.84 16.79 3.32
C ALA A 659 21.57 15.55 3.84
N GLU A 660 22.88 15.64 4.09
CA GLU A 660 23.73 14.53 4.54
C GLU A 660 24.60 14.96 5.70
N GLU A 661 25.13 14.00 6.47
CA GLU A 661 26.15 14.34 7.45
C GLU A 661 27.43 14.78 6.75
N ILE A 662 28.16 15.70 7.38
CA ILE A 662 29.40 16.25 6.85
C ILE A 662 30.52 16.11 7.87
N GLU A 663 31.68 15.73 7.36
CA GLU A 663 32.98 15.82 8.04
C GLU A 663 33.78 16.98 7.42
N GLU A 664 35.11 16.88 7.38
CA GLU A 664 35.99 17.90 6.80
C GLU A 664 35.78 18.04 5.28
N THR A 665 34.92 18.98 4.87
CA THR A 665 34.53 19.18 3.46
C THR A 665 34.35 20.65 3.09
N HIS A 666 34.52 20.95 1.80
CA HIS A 666 34.18 22.24 1.20
C HIS A 666 32.83 22.20 0.47
N LYS A 667 32.15 21.05 0.39
CA LYS A 667 30.91 20.88 -0.36
C LYS A 667 29.77 20.51 0.58
N LEU A 668 28.65 21.20 0.42
CA LEU A 668 27.43 20.97 1.19
C LEU A 668 26.28 20.70 0.23
N ILE A 669 25.41 19.77 0.60
CA ILE A 669 24.12 19.61 -0.05
C ILE A 669 23.07 20.11 0.92
N VAL A 670 22.30 21.12 0.51
CA VAL A 670 21.24 21.71 1.32
C VAL A 670 19.89 21.51 0.67
N LYS A 671 18.89 21.21 1.50
CA LYS A 671 17.50 21.01 1.11
C LYS A 671 16.61 22.14 1.63
N GLY A 672 15.77 22.65 0.74
CA GLY A 672 14.79 23.72 1.00
C GLY A 672 13.37 23.22 0.85
N PHE A 673 12.50 24.03 0.26
CA PHE A 673 11.10 23.69 0.03
C PHE A 673 10.96 22.56 -1.00
N LYS A 674 9.98 21.68 -0.84
CA LYS A 674 9.57 20.65 -1.80
C LYS A 674 8.09 20.74 -2.16
N GLN A 675 7.71 20.19 -3.31
CA GLN A 675 6.32 20.00 -3.65
C GLN A 675 5.63 19.15 -2.57
N GLY A 676 4.39 19.51 -2.23
CA GLY A 676 3.64 18.89 -1.16
C GLY A 676 3.84 19.58 0.20
N ASP A 677 4.90 20.38 0.37
CA ASP A 677 5.07 21.15 1.61
C ASP A 677 3.87 22.07 1.83
N SER A 678 3.33 22.00 3.04
CA SER A 678 2.44 23.02 3.57
C SER A 678 3.30 24.17 4.08
N ILE A 679 3.10 25.41 3.62
CA ILE A 679 3.85 26.58 4.07
C ILE A 679 2.94 27.60 4.76
N ARG A 680 3.54 28.39 5.65
CA ARG A 680 2.95 29.54 6.32
C ARG A 680 3.61 30.83 5.81
N ILE A 681 2.86 31.93 5.74
CA ILE A 681 3.40 33.27 5.45
C ILE A 681 3.18 34.18 6.66
N ILE A 682 4.28 34.69 7.20
CA ILE A 682 4.34 35.52 8.41
C ILE A 682 4.73 36.95 8.01
N ASP A 683 4.15 37.93 8.69
CA ASP A 683 4.44 39.35 8.49
C ASP A 683 5.92 39.66 8.80
N LYS A 684 6.53 40.52 7.98
CA LYS A 684 7.95 40.88 8.10
C LYS A 684 8.29 41.59 9.41
N ASP A 685 7.36 42.37 9.96
CA ASP A 685 7.58 43.25 11.12
C ASP A 685 7.04 42.62 12.42
N ASN A 686 6.16 41.61 12.30
CA ASN A 686 5.54 40.95 13.45
C ASN A 686 5.53 39.41 13.26
N PRO A 687 6.44 38.68 13.93
CA PRO A 687 6.53 37.22 13.87
C PRO A 687 5.27 36.48 14.33
N ASP A 688 4.46 37.10 15.19
CA ASP A 688 3.22 36.51 15.71
C ASP A 688 2.03 36.76 14.77
N LYS A 689 2.21 37.58 13.73
CA LYS A 689 1.16 37.91 12.76
C LYS A 689 1.27 37.00 11.53
N LEU A 690 0.37 36.02 11.49
CA LEU A 690 0.22 35.10 10.38
C LEU A 690 -0.64 35.72 9.26
N LEU A 691 -0.06 35.90 8.06
CA LEU A 691 -0.74 36.42 6.88
C LEU A 691 -1.45 35.32 6.09
N ILE A 692 -0.78 34.18 5.93
CA ILE A 692 -1.35 32.95 5.37
C ILE A 692 -0.96 31.82 6.30
N ASP A 693 -1.96 31.06 6.77
CA ASP A 693 -1.75 29.97 7.72
C ASP A 693 -1.32 28.68 7.02
N ARG A 694 -1.95 28.38 5.89
CA ARG A 694 -1.67 27.17 5.13
C ARG A 694 -1.70 27.45 3.64
N LEU A 695 -0.66 27.00 2.94
CA LEU A 695 -0.61 26.99 1.49
C LEU A 695 0.21 25.78 1.05
N CYS A 696 -0.41 24.86 0.32
CA CYS A 696 0.26 23.65 -0.15
C CYS A 696 0.97 23.92 -1.48
N LEU A 697 2.26 23.58 -1.55
CA LEU A 697 3.06 23.78 -2.74
C LEU A 697 2.72 22.73 -3.80
N THR A 698 2.26 23.19 -4.97
CA THR A 698 2.05 22.33 -6.15
C THR A 698 3.33 22.18 -6.99
N GLY A 699 4.36 22.99 -6.74
CA GLY A 699 5.66 22.83 -7.35
C GLY A 699 6.70 23.82 -6.82
N VAL A 700 7.97 23.43 -6.91
CA VAL A 700 9.10 24.25 -6.48
C VAL A 700 10.14 24.30 -7.59
N PHE A 701 10.47 25.51 -8.06
CA PHE A 701 11.35 25.73 -9.21
C PHE A 701 12.36 26.83 -8.90
N GLY A 702 13.49 26.45 -8.31
CA GLY A 702 14.53 27.41 -7.95
C GLY A 702 14.02 28.43 -6.94
N ASP A 703 13.88 29.69 -7.36
CA ASP A 703 13.40 30.80 -6.51
C ASP A 703 11.88 31.01 -6.55
N GLU A 704 11.14 30.16 -7.27
CA GLU A 704 9.69 30.25 -7.42
C GLU A 704 8.99 29.08 -6.72
N LEU A 705 8.11 29.39 -5.76
CA LEU A 705 7.19 28.43 -5.16
C LEU A 705 5.82 28.57 -5.84
N ARG A 706 5.24 27.47 -6.29
CA ARG A 706 3.93 27.43 -6.97
C ARG A 706 2.90 26.68 -6.12
N PHE A 707 1.66 27.09 -6.25
CA PHE A 707 0.50 26.55 -5.54
C PHE A 707 -0.76 26.80 -6.39
N GLU A 708 -1.90 26.29 -5.97
CA GLU A 708 -3.18 26.57 -6.64
C GLU A 708 -3.51 28.06 -6.62
N THR A 709 -4.31 28.54 -7.58
CA THR A 709 -4.60 29.98 -7.66
C THR A 709 -5.42 30.41 -6.45
N ILE A 710 -4.84 31.28 -5.61
CA ILE A 710 -5.51 31.83 -4.43
C ILE A 710 -5.71 33.35 -4.56
N THR A 711 -6.67 33.87 -3.79
CA THR A 711 -6.87 35.32 -3.59
C THR A 711 -6.56 35.65 -2.14
N VAL A 712 -5.65 36.59 -1.90
CA VAL A 712 -5.31 37.01 -0.53
C VAL A 712 -6.17 38.19 -0.07
N ASN A 713 -6.72 38.09 1.14
CA ASN A 713 -7.56 39.14 1.74
C ASN A 713 -6.74 40.17 2.55
N VAL A 714 -5.41 40.03 2.55
CA VAL A 714 -4.46 40.88 3.27
C VAL A 714 -3.31 41.27 2.34
N ASP A 715 -2.68 42.42 2.60
CA ASP A 715 -1.45 42.80 1.91
C ASP A 715 -0.27 41.96 2.43
N ILE A 716 0.50 41.40 1.51
CA ILE A 716 1.73 40.66 1.81
C ILE A 716 2.92 41.52 1.36
N PRO A 717 3.61 42.22 2.27
CA PRO A 717 4.72 43.09 1.91
C PRO A 717 5.97 42.29 1.49
N VAL A 718 6.85 42.94 0.71
CA VAL A 718 8.21 42.42 0.45
C VAL A 718 8.92 42.20 1.79
N GLY A 719 9.61 41.07 1.91
CA GLY A 719 10.30 40.66 3.15
C GLY A 719 9.46 39.82 4.10
N SER A 720 8.16 39.61 3.81
CA SER A 720 7.34 38.64 4.56
C SER A 720 7.99 37.26 4.51
N VAL A 721 7.87 36.51 5.59
CA VAL A 721 8.59 35.24 5.79
C VAL A 721 7.71 34.09 5.32
N VAL A 722 8.26 33.21 4.48
CA VAL A 722 7.66 31.92 4.13
C VAL A 722 8.35 30.84 4.95
N VAL A 723 7.59 29.94 5.58
CA VAL A 723 8.16 28.95 6.48
C VAL A 723 7.38 27.63 6.44
N THR A 724 8.06 26.49 6.58
CA THR A 724 7.40 25.18 6.77
C THR A 724 7.00 24.95 8.25
N PRO A 725 6.06 24.03 8.54
CA PRO A 725 5.74 23.60 9.89
C PRO A 725 6.99 23.29 10.72
N GLY A 726 6.97 23.70 11.99
CA GLY A 726 8.12 23.56 12.89
C GLY A 726 9.30 24.47 12.57
N ASN A 727 9.18 25.43 11.64
CA ASN A 727 10.24 26.36 11.25
C ASN A 727 11.54 25.66 10.80
N LYS A 728 11.36 24.54 10.08
CA LYS A 728 12.45 23.72 9.54
C LYS A 728 13.11 24.39 8.33
N VAL A 729 12.31 24.90 7.39
CA VAL A 729 12.77 25.63 6.20
C VAL A 729 12.12 27.00 6.17
N LYS A 730 12.88 28.03 5.80
CA LYS A 730 12.45 29.43 5.80
C LYS A 730 13.03 30.20 4.62
N SER A 731 12.26 31.13 4.07
CA SER A 731 12.76 32.18 3.16
C SER A 731 11.95 33.48 3.31
N ILE A 732 12.29 34.50 2.53
CA ILE A 732 11.58 35.78 2.46
C ILE A 732 11.03 36.02 1.05
N ILE A 733 9.87 36.65 0.97
CA ILE A 733 9.20 37.00 -0.27
C ILE A 733 9.87 38.22 -0.92
N LEU A 734 10.16 38.12 -2.21
CA LEU A 734 10.86 39.16 -2.98
C LEU A 734 9.92 40.17 -3.67
N LYS A 735 8.62 39.87 -3.78
CA LYS A 735 7.63 40.74 -4.43
C LYS A 735 6.40 40.90 -3.55
N ALA A 736 5.94 42.13 -3.35
CA ALA A 736 4.71 42.39 -2.61
C ALA A 736 3.50 41.82 -3.36
N ILE A 737 2.52 41.35 -2.61
CA ILE A 737 1.26 40.83 -3.12
C ILE A 737 0.14 41.67 -2.50
N PRO A 738 -0.48 42.57 -3.28
CA PRO A 738 -1.55 43.41 -2.77
C PRO A 738 -2.78 42.59 -2.39
N LYS A 739 -3.54 43.10 -1.43
CA LYS A 739 -4.86 42.59 -1.08
C LYS A 739 -5.75 42.45 -2.34
N ASN A 740 -6.56 41.39 -2.36
CA ASN A 740 -7.47 40.99 -3.44
C ASN A 740 -6.78 40.61 -4.76
N THR A 741 -5.48 40.32 -4.74
CA THR A 741 -4.74 39.83 -5.92
C THR A 741 -4.89 38.32 -6.04
N LYS A 742 -5.21 37.85 -7.26
CA LYS A 742 -5.11 36.43 -7.62
C LYS A 742 -3.69 36.08 -8.04
N PHE A 743 -3.11 35.05 -7.46
CA PHE A 743 -1.76 34.58 -7.79
C PHE A 743 -1.62 33.09 -7.51
N GLN A 744 -0.67 32.46 -8.18
CA GLN A 744 -0.40 31.02 -8.13
C GLN A 744 1.09 30.71 -7.89
N SER A 745 1.91 31.75 -7.70
CA SER A 745 3.31 31.59 -7.37
C SER A 745 3.86 32.77 -6.58
N ILE A 746 4.88 32.49 -5.77
CA ILE A 746 5.66 33.49 -5.04
C ILE A 746 7.13 33.34 -5.36
N LYS A 747 7.80 34.49 -5.55
CA LYS A 747 9.26 34.54 -5.66
C LYS A 747 9.88 34.75 -4.29
N ILE A 748 10.83 33.90 -3.95
CA ILE A 748 11.50 33.90 -2.64
C ILE A 748 13.01 34.11 -2.78
N ARG A 749 13.67 34.50 -1.69
CA ARG A 749 15.12 34.59 -1.64
C ARG A 749 15.73 33.18 -1.56
N VAL A 750 16.79 32.95 -2.32
CA VAL A 750 17.60 31.72 -2.24
C VAL A 750 19.05 32.10 -1.97
N ILE A 751 19.83 31.18 -1.40
CA ILE A 751 21.27 31.37 -1.15
C ILE A 751 21.98 31.62 -2.48
N ARG A 752 22.87 32.62 -2.50
CA ARG A 752 23.67 33.03 -3.67
C ARG A 752 25.16 32.91 -3.39
N ASP A 753 25.92 32.94 -4.48
CA ASP A 753 27.37 33.04 -4.41
C ASP A 753 27.75 34.25 -3.56
N HIS A 754 28.77 34.07 -2.73
CA HIS A 754 29.27 35.03 -1.76
C HIS A 754 28.34 35.35 -0.58
N ASP A 755 27.19 34.69 -0.43
CA ASP A 755 26.42 34.77 0.82
C ASP A 755 27.22 34.10 1.96
N ALA A 756 27.19 34.73 3.14
CA ALA A 756 27.66 34.11 4.37
C ALA A 756 26.55 33.20 4.93
N ILE A 757 26.92 31.96 5.26
CA ILE A 757 26.05 30.95 5.84
C ILE A 757 26.54 30.54 7.23
N ILE A 758 25.60 30.16 8.09
CA ILE A 758 25.85 29.63 9.44
C ILE A 758 25.23 28.24 9.50
N ILE A 759 26.03 27.25 9.88
CA ILE A 759 25.61 25.86 10.06
C ILE A 759 25.48 25.58 11.56
N ARG A 760 24.36 24.99 11.99
CA ARG A 760 24.09 24.65 13.40
C ARG A 760 23.61 23.22 13.56
N CYS A 761 24.16 22.54 14.56
CA CYS A 761 23.61 21.26 15.02
C CYS A 761 22.38 21.52 15.90
N GLY A 762 21.26 20.84 15.59
CA GLY A 762 19.97 21.04 16.27
C GLY A 762 19.99 20.67 17.76
N ASP A 763 20.79 19.65 18.11
CA ASP A 763 20.73 19.02 19.44
C ASP A 763 21.69 19.64 20.47
N ILE A 764 22.63 20.48 20.03
CA ILE A 764 23.70 21.02 20.87
C ILE A 764 23.74 22.55 20.77
N ARG A 765 23.24 23.22 21.82
CA ARG A 765 23.29 24.70 21.92
C ARG A 765 24.75 25.20 21.86
N GLY A 766 25.05 26.02 20.86
CA GLY A 766 26.32 26.74 20.73
C GLY A 766 27.32 26.14 19.75
N TYR A 767 27.02 25.00 19.13
CA TYR A 767 27.86 24.40 18.10
C TYR A 767 27.49 24.95 16.71
N PHE A 768 28.31 25.85 16.18
CA PHE A 768 28.11 26.43 14.85
C PHE A 768 29.41 26.81 14.16
N ASP A 769 29.38 26.86 12.83
CA ASP A 769 30.46 27.40 12.00
C ASP A 769 29.87 28.39 10.98
N GLU A 770 30.63 29.42 10.64
CA GLU A 770 30.27 30.44 9.65
C GLU A 770 31.21 30.32 8.44
N LYS A 771 30.62 30.20 7.25
CA LYS A 771 31.36 30.02 6.00
C LYS A 771 30.82 30.92 4.91
N ILE A 772 31.68 31.25 3.94
CA ILE A 772 31.30 31.99 2.75
C ILE A 772 31.09 31.00 1.60
N VAL A 773 29.93 31.09 0.95
CA VAL A 773 29.61 30.32 -0.24
C VAL A 773 30.43 30.85 -1.41
N LYS A 774 31.24 29.98 -2.02
CA LYS A 774 32.01 30.25 -3.22
C LYS A 774 31.15 30.15 -4.48
N ASP A 775 30.33 29.11 -4.56
CA ASP A 775 29.55 28.75 -5.74
C ASP A 775 28.30 27.97 -5.33
N VAL A 776 27.18 28.24 -5.99
CA VAL A 776 25.91 27.52 -5.82
C VAL A 776 25.51 26.86 -7.14
N ASP A 777 25.63 25.54 -7.21
CA ASP A 777 25.10 24.79 -8.35
C ASP A 777 23.57 24.67 -8.23
N ARG A 778 22.89 25.30 -9.19
CA ARG A 778 21.41 25.36 -9.26
C ARG A 778 20.83 24.67 -10.48
N GLU A 779 21.64 24.38 -11.50
CA GLU A 779 21.13 23.97 -12.81
C GLU A 779 21.38 22.50 -13.12
N ASN A 780 22.34 21.85 -12.45
CA ASN A 780 22.65 20.46 -12.76
C ASN A 780 23.07 19.68 -11.50
N PRO A 781 22.12 19.39 -10.60
CA PRO A 781 22.45 18.65 -9.40
C PRO A 781 23.06 17.30 -9.79
N VAL A 782 24.24 17.00 -9.23
CA VAL A 782 24.95 15.72 -9.44
C VAL A 782 24.05 14.53 -9.11
N ARG A 783 23.10 14.72 -8.18
CA ARG A 783 22.01 13.80 -7.84
C ARG A 783 20.80 14.54 -7.30
N ILE A 784 19.61 13.98 -7.49
CA ILE A 784 18.40 14.42 -6.76
C ILE A 784 18.35 13.64 -5.45
N TYR A 785 18.47 14.35 -4.34
CA TYR A 785 18.36 13.78 -2.99
C TYR A 785 16.90 13.40 -2.68
N LEU A 786 16.70 12.23 -2.07
CA LEU A 786 15.39 11.76 -1.60
C LEU A 786 15.40 11.51 -0.10
N GLU A 787 14.25 11.76 0.54
CA GLU A 787 14.06 11.44 1.95
C GLU A 787 13.71 9.95 2.15
N PRO A 788 13.98 9.36 3.33
CA PRO A 788 13.78 7.92 3.57
C PRO A 788 12.37 7.38 3.31
N ASP A 789 11.37 8.26 3.33
CA ASP A 789 9.94 7.97 3.09
C ASP A 789 9.52 8.14 1.62
N SER A 790 10.45 8.54 0.76
CA SER A 790 10.16 9.03 -0.58
C SER A 790 10.56 8.03 -1.67
N LEU A 791 9.73 7.97 -2.73
CA LEU A 791 9.99 7.25 -3.97
C LEU A 791 9.96 8.19 -5.17
N VAL A 792 10.62 7.81 -6.25
CA VAL A 792 10.53 8.55 -7.51
C VAL A 792 9.42 8.04 -8.40
N TYR A 793 8.97 8.91 -9.30
CA TYR A 793 8.18 8.51 -10.46
C TYR A 793 8.55 9.38 -11.67
N SER A 794 8.28 8.84 -12.86
CA SER A 794 8.55 9.53 -14.12
C SER A 794 7.74 10.82 -14.28
N GLY A 795 8.44 11.90 -14.63
CA GLY A 795 7.86 13.16 -15.05
C GLY A 795 7.91 13.37 -16.56
N LYS A 796 7.56 14.58 -17.01
CA LYS A 796 7.54 14.88 -18.44
C LYS A 796 8.98 15.08 -18.94
N HIS A 797 9.50 14.09 -19.65
CA HIS A 797 10.82 14.16 -20.28
C HIS A 797 10.81 15.10 -21.48
N SER A 798 11.86 15.90 -21.65
CA SER A 798 12.05 16.78 -22.81
C SER A 798 13.34 16.39 -23.51
N ILE A 799 13.22 15.68 -24.62
CA ILE A 799 14.35 15.21 -25.41
C ILE A 799 14.43 16.07 -26.66
N ASN A 800 15.55 16.76 -26.88
CA ASN A 800 15.79 17.54 -28.07
C ASN A 800 16.84 16.83 -28.93
N MET A 801 16.46 16.40 -30.12
CA MET A 801 17.37 15.77 -31.07
C MET A 801 18.22 16.85 -31.74
N VAL A 802 19.51 16.90 -31.39
CA VAL A 802 20.42 17.95 -31.88
C VAL A 802 20.93 17.59 -33.26
N MET A 803 20.68 18.46 -34.23
CA MET A 803 21.33 18.40 -35.53
C MET A 803 22.71 19.03 -35.42
N GLU A 804 23.78 18.26 -35.63
CA GLU A 804 25.04 18.85 -36.07
C GLU A 804 25.11 18.77 -37.60
N GLU A 805 25.33 19.92 -38.24
CA GLU A 805 25.89 19.93 -39.58
C GLU A 805 27.25 19.25 -39.48
N VAL A 806 27.39 18.08 -40.10
CA VAL A 806 28.66 17.39 -40.25
C VAL A 806 29.60 18.31 -41.00
N GLY A 807 30.53 18.94 -40.28
CA GLY A 807 31.62 19.76 -40.82
C GLY A 807 32.82 18.92 -41.22
#